data_AF-A0AA48QVD0-F1
#
_entry.id   AF-A0AA48QVD0-F1
#
_cell.length_a   1.000
_cell.length_b   1.000
_cell.length_c   1.000
_cell.angle_alpha   90.00
_cell.angle_beta   90.00
_cell.angle_gamma   90.00
#
_symmetry.space_group_name_H-M   'P 1'
#
loop_
_entity.id
_entity.type
_entity.pdbx_description
1 polymer ?
#
loop_
_entity_poly.entity_id
_entity_poly.type
_entity_poly.pdbx_seq_one_letter_code
_entity_poly.pdbx_strand_id
1 'polypeptide(L)'
;MPSTVRPRSPGPETERKAKKAKADVSPDITLPEGTTRHALHETYEQSTPYKHIVVPGLLTDELLESVVEETKTYGVRGEEGSLAGWGWEQKETDIYKIQQTPDLASLDEQHLPEETLEALPCITRLKEALYSHEFRNFVRDVTGCGPLSGKKTDCSVGLYTKGSHLLLHDDSISTRVISYILYLPNSPLDAPASDFTRPADNGKFLKGWDPKWGGSLELFPVENGDERGLPGTKAVASLPVKWGQIIFFQVQPGRSYHSVEEVIVGDGRRRLGVSGWFHRPIEGEEGFGAYANEKAQRAALSSLAQITAAPTIPMVPYTADPPAGLTPSHLSFLKDFLAPSYLTPQTLEKLSGQFVEASEIVLHNFLRPDLADKIKAETKAADAAAFGDSKLIPGQDVGEGDGWVLQGPASKHRFASLVGDSKSTPALRSVLAKLLPSEAWRAWLGVVSSLAPMEYRAEARRFRRGLDYTLANGEERTGEARLDAFLGLSWWADVPAGSDEEDALIEHGGWECYLAAPDASEDPETYQSALAKRAAEAERTEAEQEAAEAEEKEAEAENGEKNGEDDKADGPKITMGGVDLEFDPDQFSDGDFDTDSEGGDDGPLLTQPVSFNRLLLVLRDPGVMRFVKYLSAAAPGSRWDVGGEWEVGMLEEEDEEEGKEATE
;
A
#
# COMPACT_ATOMS: atom_id res chain seq x y z
N MET A 1 68.05 29.01 67.28
CA MET A 1 67.10 29.82 66.50
C MET A 1 66.11 28.90 65.78
N PRO A 2 64.96 28.56 66.37
CA PRO A 2 63.83 28.04 65.61
C PRO A 2 62.80 29.16 65.38
N SER A 3 62.32 29.28 64.14
CA SER A 3 61.27 30.21 63.75
C SER A 3 59.89 29.55 63.95
N THR A 4 58.95 30.39 64.37
CA THR A 4 57.55 30.09 64.66
C THR A 4 56.69 30.30 63.42
N VAL A 5 55.72 29.40 63.15
CA VAL A 5 54.50 29.72 62.38
C VAL A 5 53.29 29.03 63.02
N ARG A 6 52.19 29.79 63.13
CA ARG A 6 50.93 29.55 63.85
C ARG A 6 49.97 28.56 63.16
N PRO A 7 48.96 28.01 63.89
CA PRO A 7 48.05 26.98 63.38
C PRO A 7 46.84 27.56 62.61
N ARG A 8 46.26 26.75 61.72
CA ARG A 8 44.97 27.00 61.05
C ARG A 8 43.93 25.95 61.46
N SER A 9 42.71 26.41 61.71
CA SER A 9 41.53 25.68 62.18
C SER A 9 40.96 24.66 61.16
N PRO A 10 40.20 23.64 61.61
CA PRO A 10 39.61 22.63 60.73
C PRO A 10 38.29 23.10 60.11
N GLY A 11 38.11 22.82 58.82
CA GLY A 11 36.86 22.98 58.07
C GLY A 11 35.94 21.75 58.15
N PRO A 12 34.67 21.88 57.73
CA PRO A 12 33.59 20.95 58.09
C PRO A 12 33.56 19.68 57.24
N GLU A 13 32.98 18.63 57.86
CA GLU A 13 32.80 17.28 57.38
C GLU A 13 31.93 17.21 56.11
N THR A 14 32.34 16.37 55.16
CA THR A 14 31.53 15.98 54.00
C THR A 14 30.79 14.68 54.33
N GLU A 15 29.46 14.78 54.47
CA GLU A 15 28.55 13.65 54.59
C GLU A 15 28.66 12.74 53.36
N ARG A 16 29.05 11.49 53.57
CA ARG A 16 28.94 10.43 52.56
C ARG A 16 27.48 10.04 52.42
N LYS A 17 26.84 10.41 51.30
CA LYS A 17 25.53 9.89 50.91
C LYS A 17 25.60 8.36 50.80
N ALA A 18 24.76 7.68 51.58
CA ALA A 18 24.58 6.24 51.54
C ALA A 18 24.05 5.80 50.17
N LYS A 19 24.63 4.71 49.63
CA LYS A 19 24.13 4.02 48.43
C LYS A 19 22.67 3.61 48.66
N LYS A 20 21.75 4.12 47.83
CA LYS A 20 20.40 3.57 47.71
C LYS A 20 20.51 2.07 47.42
N ALA A 21 19.86 1.26 48.24
CA ALA A 21 19.68 -0.16 47.97
C ALA A 21 18.96 -0.31 46.62
N LYS A 22 19.51 -1.14 45.71
CA LYS A 22 18.78 -1.61 44.53
C LYS A 22 17.51 -2.29 45.04
N ALA A 23 16.35 -1.79 44.64
CA ALA A 23 15.11 -2.53 44.78
C ALA A 23 15.29 -3.90 44.09
N ASP A 24 14.73 -4.93 44.70
CA ASP A 24 14.72 -6.30 44.19
C ASP A 24 13.84 -6.32 42.93
N VAL A 25 14.44 -6.06 41.76
CA VAL A 25 13.74 -6.04 40.48
C VAL A 25 13.45 -7.49 40.09
N SER A 26 12.17 -7.85 39.99
CA SER A 26 11.77 -9.15 39.45
C SER A 26 12.35 -9.32 38.04
N PRO A 27 12.80 -10.52 37.66
CA PRO A 27 13.39 -10.72 36.33
C PRO A 27 12.38 -10.36 35.24
N ASP A 28 12.83 -9.61 34.24
CA ASP A 28 12.01 -9.16 33.10
C ASP A 28 11.43 -10.28 32.26
N ILE A 29 12.10 -11.44 32.30
CA ILE A 29 11.81 -12.58 31.46
C ILE A 29 11.32 -13.73 32.34
N THR A 30 10.17 -14.30 32.00
CA THR A 30 9.60 -15.49 32.61
C THR A 30 9.67 -16.64 31.61
N LEU A 31 10.83 -17.30 31.50
CA LEU A 31 11.01 -18.39 30.55
C LEU A 31 10.34 -19.69 31.04
N PRO A 32 9.60 -20.41 30.16
CA PRO A 32 9.01 -21.70 30.50
C PRO A 32 10.06 -22.74 30.91
N GLU A 33 9.69 -23.66 31.81
CA GLU A 33 10.51 -24.82 32.22
C GLU A 33 10.60 -25.89 31.11
N GLY A 34 11.49 -26.88 31.29
CA GLY A 34 11.89 -27.83 30.24
C GLY A 34 10.76 -28.67 29.63
N THR A 35 9.77 -29.12 30.41
CA THR A 35 8.61 -29.87 29.86
C THR A 35 7.73 -28.99 28.98
N THR A 36 7.48 -27.74 29.39
CA THR A 36 6.73 -26.76 28.62
C THR A 36 7.48 -26.37 27.33
N ARG A 37 8.81 -26.21 27.39
CA ARG A 37 9.63 -25.96 26.19
C ARG A 37 9.52 -27.07 25.15
N HIS A 38 9.51 -28.34 25.58
CA HIS A 38 9.37 -29.46 24.67
C HIS A 38 7.99 -29.47 23.99
N ALA A 39 6.92 -29.22 24.73
CA ALA A 39 5.56 -29.11 24.16
C ALA A 39 5.45 -27.93 23.17
N LEU A 40 6.12 -26.82 23.45
CA LEU A 40 6.24 -25.69 22.53
C LEU A 40 6.96 -26.10 21.24
N HIS A 41 8.09 -26.81 21.34
CA HIS A 41 8.80 -27.33 20.18
C HIS A 41 7.95 -28.29 19.33
N GLU A 42 7.22 -29.22 19.95
CA GLU A 42 6.29 -30.11 19.23
C GLU A 42 5.20 -29.32 18.49
N THR A 43 4.66 -28.26 19.12
CA THR A 43 3.67 -27.38 18.49
C THR A 43 4.27 -26.64 17.28
N TYR A 44 5.51 -26.16 17.40
CA TYR A 44 6.24 -25.52 16.31
C TYR A 44 6.44 -26.48 15.12
N GLU A 45 6.86 -27.72 15.37
CA GLU A 45 7.10 -28.72 14.33
C GLU A 45 5.82 -29.15 13.59
N GLN A 46 4.66 -29.13 14.27
CA GLN A 46 3.37 -29.53 13.70
C GLN A 46 2.60 -28.39 13.02
N SER A 47 3.08 -27.15 13.16
CA SER A 47 2.38 -25.97 12.68
C SER A 47 2.40 -25.84 11.15
N THR A 48 1.32 -25.28 10.60
CA THR A 48 1.08 -25.10 9.16
C THR A 48 0.54 -23.70 8.89
N PRO A 49 0.79 -23.08 7.72
CA PRO A 49 1.39 -23.64 6.50
C PRO A 49 2.92 -23.78 6.52
N TYR A 50 3.58 -23.10 7.44
CA TYR A 50 5.00 -23.26 7.74
C TYR A 50 5.22 -23.17 9.26
N LYS A 51 6.44 -23.53 9.67
CA LYS A 51 6.79 -23.65 11.09
C LYS A 51 6.73 -22.29 11.80
N HIS A 52 5.78 -22.15 12.71
CA HIS A 52 5.56 -20.99 13.55
C HIS A 52 5.13 -21.42 14.95
N ILE A 53 5.28 -20.53 15.92
CA ILE A 53 4.85 -20.78 17.29
C ILE A 53 4.34 -19.49 17.93
N VAL A 54 3.32 -19.67 18.77
CA VAL A 54 2.67 -18.61 19.52
C VAL A 54 2.92 -18.85 21.01
N VAL A 55 3.58 -17.91 21.69
CA VAL A 55 3.98 -18.05 23.09
C VAL A 55 3.43 -16.89 23.92
N PRO A 56 2.54 -17.13 24.89
CA PRO A 56 2.05 -16.09 25.77
C PRO A 56 2.99 -15.86 26.97
N GLY A 57 3.09 -14.61 27.44
CA GLY A 57 3.56 -14.31 28.80
C GLY A 57 5.05 -14.58 29.06
N LEU A 58 5.92 -14.35 28.07
CA LEU A 58 7.38 -14.47 28.26
C LEU A 58 7.99 -13.28 29.01
N LEU A 59 7.31 -12.13 29.03
CA LEU A 59 7.77 -10.87 29.61
C LEU A 59 6.75 -10.39 30.65
N THR A 60 7.22 -9.68 31.68
CA THR A 60 6.36 -9.21 32.77
C THR A 60 5.42 -8.10 32.33
N ASP A 61 4.17 -8.11 32.82
CA ASP A 61 3.22 -7.02 32.56
C ASP A 61 3.77 -5.67 33.05
N GLU A 62 4.58 -5.62 34.11
CA GLU A 62 5.26 -4.40 34.58
C GLU A 62 6.12 -3.75 33.47
N LEU A 63 6.97 -4.54 32.80
CA LEU A 63 7.81 -4.04 31.71
C LEU A 63 6.94 -3.65 30.51
N LEU A 64 6.02 -4.51 30.09
CA LEU A 64 5.20 -4.29 28.89
C LEU A 64 4.28 -3.07 29.03
N GLU A 65 3.67 -2.88 30.19
CA GLU A 65 2.86 -1.69 30.46
C GLU A 65 3.69 -0.41 30.49
N SER A 66 4.90 -0.48 31.06
CA SER A 66 5.84 0.66 31.07
C SER A 66 6.27 1.06 29.66
N VAL A 67 6.51 0.08 28.78
CA VAL A 67 6.79 0.35 27.35
C VAL A 67 5.59 1.02 26.67
N VAL A 68 4.36 0.53 26.88
CA VAL A 68 3.17 1.19 26.32
C VAL A 68 3.06 2.64 26.81
N GLU A 69 3.31 2.90 28.08
CA GLU A 69 3.30 4.26 28.61
C GLU A 69 4.37 5.14 27.98
N GLU A 70 5.59 4.63 27.86
CA GLU A 70 6.71 5.34 27.23
C GLU A 70 6.37 5.70 25.77
N THR A 71 5.74 4.79 25.01
CA THR A 71 5.34 5.08 23.62
C THR A 71 4.27 6.16 23.47
N LYS A 72 3.61 6.58 24.56
CA LYS A 72 2.67 7.73 24.55
C LYS A 72 3.39 9.08 24.60
N THR A 73 4.68 9.10 24.96
CA THR A 73 5.49 10.33 24.95
C THR A 73 6.11 10.59 23.57
N TYR A 74 6.05 9.63 22.66
CA TYR A 74 6.65 9.75 21.34
C TYR A 74 5.79 10.68 20.48
N GLY A 75 6.37 11.81 20.06
CA GLY A 75 5.83 12.66 19.01
C GLY A 75 6.19 12.16 17.61
N VAL A 76 5.76 12.87 16.57
CA VAL A 76 6.22 12.62 15.20
C VAL A 76 7.68 13.04 15.10
N ARG A 77 8.53 12.17 14.55
CA ARG A 77 9.97 12.37 14.53
C ARG A 77 10.32 13.64 13.73
N GLY A 78 11.08 14.55 14.35
CA GLY A 78 11.55 15.77 13.71
C GLY A 78 10.60 16.97 13.87
N GLU A 79 9.41 16.76 14.41
CA GLU A 79 8.48 17.86 14.74
C GLU A 79 8.79 18.47 16.11
N GLU A 80 8.33 19.71 16.31
CA GLU A 80 8.51 20.43 17.58
C GLU A 80 7.89 19.63 18.75
N GLY A 81 8.66 19.50 19.83
CA GLY A 81 8.23 18.72 21.01
C GLY A 81 8.51 17.21 20.93
N SER A 82 9.03 16.70 19.81
CA SER A 82 9.53 15.31 19.72
C SER A 82 10.95 15.17 20.28
N LEU A 83 11.35 13.93 20.60
CA LEU A 83 12.70 13.62 21.04
C LEU A 83 13.67 13.71 19.85
N ALA A 84 14.85 14.29 20.06
CA ALA A 84 15.82 14.47 18.99
C ALA A 84 16.24 13.12 18.38
N GLY A 85 15.94 12.93 17.09
CA GLY A 85 16.26 11.72 16.36
C GLY A 85 15.34 10.52 16.62
N TRP A 86 14.30 10.65 17.47
CA TRP A 86 13.38 9.57 17.85
C TRP A 86 11.91 10.01 17.80
N GLY A 87 11.01 9.09 17.46
CA GLY A 87 9.57 9.36 17.37
C GLY A 87 8.88 8.43 16.38
N TRP A 88 7.61 8.73 16.09
CA TRP A 88 6.85 8.06 15.05
C TRP A 88 7.19 8.58 13.67
N GLU A 89 7.38 7.66 12.74
CA GLU A 89 7.43 7.93 11.30
C GLU A 89 6.24 7.25 10.64
N GLN A 90 5.41 8.03 9.96
CA GLN A 90 4.38 7.49 9.07
C GLN A 90 5.06 6.93 7.83
N LYS A 91 4.76 5.68 7.48
CA LYS A 91 5.24 5.05 6.25
C LYS A 91 4.08 4.43 5.50
N GLU A 92 3.90 4.86 4.26
CA GLU A 92 2.85 4.36 3.37
C GLU A 92 3.41 4.10 1.97
N THR A 93 3.25 2.87 1.50
CA THR A 93 3.72 2.42 0.18
C THR A 93 2.64 1.57 -0.49
N ASP A 94 2.92 0.98 -1.64
CA ASP A 94 2.05 -0.02 -2.25
C ASP A 94 1.77 -1.22 -1.30
N ILE A 95 2.74 -1.62 -0.47
CA ILE A 95 2.67 -2.83 0.36
C ILE A 95 2.21 -2.59 1.82
N TYR A 96 2.30 -1.37 2.37
CA TYR A 96 1.89 -1.12 3.76
C TYR A 96 1.42 0.30 4.04
N LYS A 97 0.74 0.48 5.17
CA LYS A 97 0.45 1.76 5.82
C LYS A 97 0.63 1.61 7.33
N ILE A 98 1.74 2.09 7.88
CA ILE A 98 2.11 1.88 9.29
C ILE A 98 2.79 3.11 9.90
N GLN A 99 2.76 3.21 11.23
CA GLN A 99 3.67 4.08 11.98
C GLN A 99 4.76 3.26 12.62
N GLN A 100 6.00 3.72 12.54
CA GLN A 100 7.15 2.97 13.03
C GLN A 100 8.16 3.89 13.73
N THR A 101 8.85 3.38 14.74
CA THR A 101 10.04 4.06 15.27
C THR A 101 11.28 3.78 14.41
N PRO A 102 12.37 4.54 14.57
CA PRO A 102 13.69 4.08 14.17
C PRO A 102 14.02 2.70 14.74
N ASP A 103 14.99 2.01 14.12
CA ASP A 103 15.50 0.72 14.61
C ASP A 103 16.05 0.89 16.03
N LEU A 104 15.64 0.03 16.95
CA LEU A 104 16.09 0.01 18.34
C LEU A 104 17.60 -0.29 18.46
N ALA A 105 18.23 -0.79 17.40
CA ALA A 105 19.69 -0.85 17.28
C ALA A 105 20.33 0.54 17.45
N SER A 106 19.63 1.63 17.08
CA SER A 106 20.09 3.01 17.24
C SER A 106 19.97 3.56 18.67
N LEU A 107 19.48 2.77 19.63
CA LEU A 107 19.43 3.15 21.05
C LEU A 107 20.83 3.05 21.67
N ASP A 108 21.73 3.94 21.25
CA ASP A 108 23.10 4.11 21.75
C ASP A 108 23.61 5.55 21.55
N GLU A 109 24.71 5.88 22.23
CA GLU A 109 25.32 7.23 22.26
C GLU A 109 25.91 7.68 20.91
N GLN A 110 26.10 6.78 19.94
CA GLN A 110 26.61 7.13 18.60
C GLN A 110 25.49 7.64 17.69
N HIS A 111 24.25 7.21 17.94
CA HIS A 111 23.11 7.52 17.09
C HIS A 111 22.12 8.53 17.71
N LEU A 112 22.00 8.55 19.05
CA LEU A 112 21.05 9.40 19.76
C LEU A 112 21.73 10.21 20.87
N PRO A 113 21.26 11.45 21.13
CA PRO A 113 21.79 12.27 22.22
C PRO A 113 21.37 11.72 23.59
N GLU A 114 22.18 12.01 24.62
CA GLU A 114 21.99 11.53 26.00
C GLU A 114 20.58 11.79 26.55
N GLU A 115 20.03 12.99 26.33
CA GLU A 115 18.67 13.35 26.76
C GLU A 115 17.59 12.44 26.15
N THR A 116 17.76 12.02 24.89
CA THR A 116 16.83 11.10 24.23
C THR A 116 16.98 9.68 24.80
N LEU A 117 18.20 9.23 25.07
CA LEU A 117 18.44 7.92 25.69
C LEU A 117 17.87 7.85 27.11
N GLU A 118 18.03 8.91 27.91
CA GLU A 118 17.45 9.02 29.25
C GLU A 118 15.91 8.99 29.24
N ALA A 119 15.29 9.43 28.15
CA ALA A 119 13.84 9.40 27.95
C ALA A 119 13.29 8.05 27.47
N LEU A 120 14.16 7.07 27.13
CA LEU A 120 13.80 5.78 26.55
C LEU A 120 14.22 4.55 27.40
N PRO A 121 14.08 4.55 28.74
CA PRO A 121 14.59 3.47 29.58
C PRO A 121 13.82 2.15 29.42
N CYS A 122 12.51 2.18 29.17
CA CYS A 122 11.66 0.99 29.14
C CYS A 122 11.84 0.23 27.83
N ILE A 123 11.86 0.93 26.69
CA ILE A 123 12.11 0.29 25.39
C ILE A 123 13.53 -0.27 25.30
N THR A 124 14.50 0.41 25.93
CA THR A 124 15.89 -0.09 26.04
C THR A 124 15.94 -1.38 26.86
N ARG A 125 15.30 -1.41 28.04
CA ARG A 125 15.19 -2.63 28.87
C ARG A 125 14.52 -3.78 28.12
N LEU A 126 13.47 -3.50 27.33
CA LEU A 126 12.82 -4.51 26.48
C LEU A 126 13.76 -5.05 25.39
N LYS A 127 14.48 -4.18 24.68
CA LYS A 127 15.48 -4.59 23.67
C LYS A 127 16.51 -5.54 24.26
N GLU A 128 17.09 -5.15 25.40
CA GLU A 128 18.10 -5.95 26.09
C GLU A 128 17.56 -7.31 26.52
N ALA A 129 16.30 -7.37 27.00
CA ALA A 129 15.64 -8.61 27.36
C ALA A 129 15.44 -9.55 26.15
N LEU A 130 14.93 -9.02 25.03
CA LEU A 130 14.67 -9.79 23.80
C LEU A 130 15.95 -10.38 23.17
N TYR A 131 17.07 -9.66 23.22
CA TYR A 131 18.36 -10.10 22.67
C TYR A 131 19.31 -10.72 23.71
N SER A 132 18.87 -10.86 24.96
CA SER A 132 19.61 -11.54 26.02
C SER A 132 19.99 -12.97 25.62
N HIS A 133 21.05 -13.49 26.24
CA HIS A 133 21.51 -14.84 25.99
C HIS A 133 20.45 -15.89 26.36
N GLU A 134 19.75 -15.68 27.47
CA GLU A 134 18.68 -16.52 27.96
C GLU A 134 17.50 -16.58 26.98
N PHE A 135 17.07 -15.43 26.46
CA PHE A 135 15.95 -15.35 25.51
C PHE A 135 16.31 -16.00 24.17
N ARG A 136 17.50 -15.72 23.63
CA ARG A 136 17.99 -16.37 22.40
C ARG A 136 18.09 -17.87 22.54
N ASN A 137 18.53 -18.39 23.69
CA ASN A 137 18.56 -19.82 23.94
C ASN A 137 17.16 -20.42 24.04
N PHE A 138 16.19 -19.72 24.64
CA PHE A 138 14.81 -20.15 24.58
C PHE A 138 14.30 -20.26 23.13
N VAL A 139 14.56 -19.25 22.28
CA VAL A 139 14.17 -19.27 20.86
C VAL A 139 14.83 -20.45 20.13
N ARG A 140 16.12 -20.72 20.39
CA ARG A 140 16.86 -21.88 19.86
C ARG A 140 16.20 -23.20 20.26
N ASP A 141 15.82 -23.34 21.54
CA ASP A 141 15.23 -24.56 22.08
C ASP A 141 13.87 -24.87 21.45
N VAL A 142 13.02 -23.86 21.26
CA VAL A 142 11.66 -24.08 20.74
C VAL A 142 11.60 -24.19 19.22
N THR A 143 12.49 -23.49 18.50
CA THR A 143 12.48 -23.49 17.02
C THR A 143 13.48 -24.45 16.38
N GLY A 144 14.53 -24.87 17.11
CA GLY A 144 15.62 -25.65 16.54
C GLY A 144 16.47 -24.90 15.49
N CYS A 145 16.37 -23.56 15.41
CA CYS A 145 16.96 -22.77 14.32
C CYS A 145 18.49 -22.72 14.30
N GLY A 146 19.16 -23.21 15.34
CA GLY A 146 20.61 -23.05 15.51
C GLY A 146 21.00 -21.70 16.13
N PRO A 147 22.30 -21.41 16.24
CA PRO A 147 22.80 -20.25 17.01
C PRO A 147 22.32 -18.91 16.43
N LEU A 148 22.07 -17.92 17.30
CA LEU A 148 21.55 -16.60 16.95
C LEU A 148 22.48 -15.49 17.47
N SER A 149 22.66 -14.43 16.68
CA SER A 149 23.46 -13.26 17.07
C SER A 149 22.86 -12.57 18.29
N GLY A 150 23.71 -12.16 19.23
CA GLY A 150 23.33 -11.27 20.33
C GLY A 150 23.76 -9.83 20.11
N LYS A 151 24.68 -9.58 19.17
CA LYS A 151 25.19 -8.24 18.82
C LYS A 151 24.41 -7.58 17.69
N LYS A 152 24.00 -8.35 16.68
CA LYS A 152 23.20 -7.83 15.56
C LYS A 152 21.72 -7.84 15.96
N THR A 153 21.30 -6.75 16.59
CA THR A 153 19.89 -6.47 16.90
C THR A 153 19.23 -5.77 15.72
N ASP A 154 17.97 -6.09 15.46
CA ASP A 154 17.18 -5.54 14.35
C ASP A 154 15.72 -5.62 14.77
N CYS A 155 15.20 -4.54 15.33
CA CYS A 155 13.82 -4.49 15.78
C CYS A 155 13.30 -3.06 15.85
N SER A 156 11.98 -2.90 15.75
CA SER A 156 11.30 -1.60 15.75
C SER A 156 9.98 -1.70 16.50
N VAL A 157 9.46 -0.57 16.98
CA VAL A 157 8.09 -0.50 17.46
C VAL A 157 7.19 -0.14 16.27
N GLY A 158 6.20 -1.00 16.00
CA GLY A 158 5.19 -0.78 14.99
C GLY A 158 3.85 -0.42 15.62
N LEU A 159 3.19 0.60 15.07
CA LEU A 159 1.86 1.05 15.46
C LEU A 159 0.93 0.96 14.27
N TYR A 160 -0.12 0.16 14.43
CA TYR A 160 -1.20 0.02 13.48
C TYR A 160 -2.48 0.62 14.08
N THR A 161 -3.06 1.57 13.35
CA THR A 161 -4.33 2.24 13.66
C THR A 161 -5.33 1.96 12.54
N LYS A 162 -6.53 2.56 12.58
CA LYS A 162 -7.57 2.33 11.57
C LYS A 162 -7.01 2.53 10.15
N GLY A 163 -7.19 1.53 9.28
CA GLY A 163 -6.68 1.50 7.90
C GLY A 163 -5.25 0.99 7.75
N SER A 164 -4.48 0.88 8.84
CA SER A 164 -3.13 0.32 8.79
C SER A 164 -3.15 -1.16 8.45
N HIS A 165 -2.24 -1.57 7.56
CA HIS A 165 -2.07 -2.93 7.06
C HIS A 165 -0.63 -3.15 6.59
N LEU A 166 -0.24 -4.41 6.43
CA LEU A 166 0.99 -4.83 5.77
C LEU A 166 0.67 -6.05 4.91
N LEU A 167 0.78 -5.91 3.61
CA LEU A 167 0.40 -6.95 2.65
C LEU A 167 1.43 -8.09 2.62
N LEU A 168 1.16 -9.09 1.78
CA LEU A 168 1.90 -10.34 1.79
C LEU A 168 3.38 -10.16 1.43
N HIS A 169 4.25 -10.69 2.29
CA HIS A 169 5.71 -10.76 2.11
C HIS A 169 6.27 -12.00 2.82
N ASP A 170 7.57 -12.29 2.70
CA ASP A 170 8.19 -13.51 3.26
C ASP A 170 9.38 -13.27 4.20
N ASP A 171 9.66 -12.00 4.56
CA ASP A 171 10.77 -11.56 5.41
C ASP A 171 12.18 -11.96 4.94
N SER A 172 12.34 -12.44 3.71
CA SER A 172 13.55 -13.12 3.24
C SER A 172 14.67 -12.18 2.81
N ILE A 173 15.15 -11.40 3.77
CA ILE A 173 16.21 -10.40 3.58
C ILE A 173 17.48 -10.82 4.32
N SER A 174 18.63 -10.67 3.65
CA SER A 174 19.96 -10.64 4.25
C SER A 174 20.30 -11.87 5.14
N THR A 175 20.57 -11.62 6.43
CA THR A 175 21.04 -12.61 7.42
C THR A 175 19.97 -12.99 8.44
N ARG A 176 18.69 -12.66 8.19
CA ARG A 176 17.56 -13.00 9.06
C ARG A 176 17.37 -14.53 9.15
N VAL A 177 17.08 -15.02 10.36
CA VAL A 177 16.87 -16.45 10.67
C VAL A 177 15.49 -16.68 11.28
N ILE A 178 15.13 -15.96 12.34
CA ILE A 178 13.81 -15.99 12.98
C ILE A 178 13.21 -14.59 12.91
N SER A 179 11.97 -14.50 12.46
CA SER A 179 11.13 -13.30 12.62
C SER A 179 10.30 -13.45 13.90
N TYR A 180 10.06 -12.34 14.59
CA TYR A 180 9.20 -12.32 15.75
C TYR A 180 8.34 -11.06 15.83
N ILE A 181 7.19 -11.21 16.50
CA ILE A 181 6.26 -10.10 16.76
C ILE A 181 5.75 -10.24 18.19
N LEU A 182 6.07 -9.27 19.05
CA LEU A 182 5.52 -9.10 20.39
C LEU A 182 4.35 -8.12 20.35
N TYR A 183 3.18 -8.53 20.86
CA TYR A 183 1.95 -7.75 20.81
C TYR A 183 1.65 -6.99 22.11
N LEU A 184 1.40 -5.69 21.97
CA LEU A 184 1.05 -4.75 23.04
C LEU A 184 -0.25 -3.98 22.76
N PRO A 185 -1.34 -4.64 22.30
CA PRO A 185 -2.58 -3.97 21.95
C PRO A 185 -3.14 -3.19 23.16
N ASN A 186 -3.42 -1.91 22.93
CA ASN A 186 -3.90 -1.03 23.98
C ASN A 186 -4.98 -0.07 23.47
N SER A 187 -5.80 0.42 24.40
CA SER A 187 -6.88 1.36 24.11
C SER A 187 -6.98 2.41 25.22
N PRO A 188 -7.48 3.62 24.91
CA PRO A 188 -7.87 4.61 25.91
C PRO A 188 -8.86 4.03 26.93
N LEU A 189 -8.88 4.59 28.15
CA LEU A 189 -9.79 4.13 29.23
C LEU A 189 -11.27 4.41 28.94
N ASP A 190 -11.54 5.42 28.12
CA ASP A 190 -12.86 5.85 27.66
C ASP A 190 -13.29 5.17 26.35
N ALA A 191 -12.46 4.28 25.78
CA ALA A 191 -12.82 3.52 24.60
C ALA A 191 -14.06 2.63 24.88
N PRO A 192 -14.97 2.47 23.90
CA PRO A 192 -16.13 1.60 24.07
C PRO A 192 -15.77 0.20 24.57
N ALA A 193 -16.59 -0.32 25.49
CA ALA A 193 -16.36 -1.59 26.15
C ALA A 193 -16.26 -2.76 25.16
N SER A 194 -15.39 -3.71 25.48
CA SER A 194 -15.23 -4.98 24.76
C SER A 194 -14.96 -6.09 25.77
N ASP A 195 -15.52 -7.28 25.52
CA ASP A 195 -15.27 -8.46 26.34
C ASP A 195 -13.80 -8.95 26.24
N PHE A 196 -13.05 -8.42 25.28
CA PHE A 196 -11.64 -8.76 25.04
C PHE A 196 -10.65 -7.78 25.67
N THR A 197 -11.12 -6.68 26.26
CA THR A 197 -10.26 -5.68 26.89
C THR A 197 -10.47 -5.65 28.40
N ARG A 198 -9.39 -5.36 29.14
CA ARG A 198 -9.41 -5.15 30.59
C ARG A 198 -8.48 -4.00 30.97
N PRO A 199 -8.70 -3.32 32.11
CA PRO A 199 -7.75 -2.34 32.62
C PRO A 199 -6.35 -2.95 32.75
N ALA A 200 -5.35 -2.17 32.35
CA ALA A 200 -3.95 -2.42 32.67
C ALA A 200 -3.75 -2.38 34.20
N ASP A 201 -2.74 -3.06 34.70
CA ASP A 201 -2.51 -3.19 36.14
C ASP A 201 -2.07 -1.84 36.74
N ASN A 202 -1.40 -0.99 35.95
CA ASN A 202 -1.13 0.42 36.27
C ASN A 202 -2.36 1.35 36.22
N GLY A 203 -3.51 0.87 35.71
CA GLY A 203 -4.77 1.62 35.62
C GLY A 203 -4.81 2.74 34.58
N LYS A 204 -3.86 2.81 33.63
CA LYS A 204 -3.70 3.97 32.72
C LYS A 204 -4.21 3.74 31.28
N PHE A 205 -4.60 2.52 30.94
CA PHE A 205 -5.18 2.15 29.65
C PHE A 205 -5.91 0.81 29.75
N LEU A 206 -6.61 0.41 28.69
CA LEU A 206 -7.16 -0.93 28.55
C LEU A 206 -6.21 -1.79 27.70
N LYS A 207 -5.86 -2.99 28.16
CA LYS A 207 -5.07 -3.98 27.42
C LYS A 207 -5.97 -5.11 26.89
N GLY A 208 -5.66 -5.59 25.70
CA GLY A 208 -6.42 -6.63 24.99
C GLY A 208 -6.88 -6.20 23.60
N TRP A 209 -7.38 -7.14 22.82
CA TRP A 209 -7.77 -6.93 21.42
C TRP A 209 -8.91 -7.86 21.03
N ASP A 210 -9.98 -7.29 20.46
CA ASP A 210 -11.06 -8.07 19.87
C ASP A 210 -10.63 -8.51 18.46
N PRO A 211 -10.63 -9.80 18.11
CA PRO A 211 -10.29 -10.26 16.76
C PRO A 211 -11.09 -9.58 15.65
N LYS A 212 -12.32 -9.10 15.91
CA LYS A 212 -13.11 -8.39 14.90
C LYS A 212 -12.51 -7.04 14.51
N TRP A 213 -11.56 -6.52 15.27
CA TRP A 213 -10.88 -5.25 14.99
C TRP A 213 -9.80 -5.37 13.92
N GLY A 214 -9.55 -6.59 13.42
CA GLY A 214 -8.52 -6.88 12.44
C GLY A 214 -7.12 -6.86 13.06
N GLY A 215 -6.08 -6.67 12.25
CA GLY A 215 -4.69 -6.68 12.73
C GLY A 215 -4.10 -8.07 12.99
N SER A 216 -4.80 -9.15 12.64
CA SER A 216 -4.28 -10.51 12.82
C SER A 216 -3.05 -10.75 11.94
N LEU A 217 -2.17 -11.67 12.35
CA LEU A 217 -1.11 -12.17 11.47
C LEU A 217 -1.69 -13.29 10.61
N GLU A 218 -1.79 -13.05 9.31
CA GLU A 218 -2.31 -14.03 8.34
C GLU A 218 -1.16 -14.84 7.73
N LEU A 219 -1.36 -16.14 7.56
CA LEU A 219 -0.35 -17.05 7.01
C LEU A 219 -0.83 -17.67 5.70
N PHE A 220 0.05 -17.73 4.71
CA PHE A 220 -0.27 -18.20 3.36
C PHE A 220 0.47 -19.49 3.02
N PRO A 221 -0.18 -20.42 2.30
CA PRO A 221 0.47 -21.62 1.81
C PRO A 221 1.24 -21.32 0.52
N VAL A 222 2.16 -22.22 0.17
CA VAL A 222 2.68 -22.31 -1.20
C VAL A 222 1.62 -23.01 -2.07
N GLU A 223 1.31 -22.45 -3.24
CA GLU A 223 0.13 -22.80 -4.06
C GLU A 223 0.05 -24.31 -4.42
N ASN A 224 1.19 -24.95 -4.71
CA ASN A 224 1.25 -26.37 -5.09
C ASN A 224 1.62 -27.30 -3.92
N GLY A 225 1.73 -26.79 -2.70
CA GLY A 225 2.23 -27.57 -1.55
C GLY A 225 3.70 -27.97 -1.65
N ASP A 226 4.43 -27.40 -2.61
CA ASP A 226 5.89 -27.55 -2.74
C ASP A 226 6.59 -26.99 -1.50
N GLU A 227 7.84 -27.41 -1.28
CA GLU A 227 8.64 -26.94 -0.16
C GLU A 227 8.87 -25.42 -0.21
N ARG A 228 8.98 -24.87 -1.43
CA ARG A 228 9.16 -23.44 -1.74
C ARG A 228 8.51 -23.14 -3.08
N GLY A 229 7.95 -21.94 -3.26
CA GLY A 229 7.31 -21.54 -4.50
C GLY A 229 6.50 -20.25 -4.33
N LEU A 230 5.58 -20.00 -5.25
CA LEU A 230 4.67 -18.86 -5.16
C LEU A 230 3.62 -19.07 -4.06
N PRO A 231 3.23 -18.00 -3.34
CA PRO A 231 2.14 -18.10 -2.39
C PRO A 231 0.80 -18.26 -3.10
N GLY A 232 -0.13 -18.98 -2.47
CA GLY A 232 -1.51 -18.99 -2.90
C GLY A 232 -2.19 -17.62 -2.75
N THR A 233 -3.41 -17.49 -3.27
CA THR A 233 -4.22 -16.26 -3.23
C THR A 233 -4.89 -15.99 -1.89
N LYS A 234 -4.99 -17.00 -1.01
CA LYS A 234 -5.77 -16.94 0.23
C LYS A 234 -4.92 -17.23 1.46
N ALA A 235 -5.17 -16.46 2.52
CA ALA A 235 -4.70 -16.83 3.84
C ALA A 235 -5.42 -18.12 4.28
N VAL A 236 -4.66 -19.07 4.84
CA VAL A 236 -5.21 -20.34 5.35
C VAL A 236 -5.21 -20.41 6.86
N ALA A 237 -4.51 -19.49 7.53
CA ALA A 237 -4.53 -19.33 8.97
C ALA A 237 -4.47 -17.85 9.32
N SER A 238 -5.08 -17.51 10.46
CA SER A 238 -5.05 -16.16 11.04
C SER A 238 -4.78 -16.29 12.54
N LEU A 239 -3.71 -15.64 13.00
CA LEU A 239 -3.26 -15.66 14.38
C LEU A 239 -3.69 -14.35 15.05
N PRO A 240 -4.64 -14.39 16.00
CA PRO A 240 -5.20 -13.18 16.58
C PRO A 240 -4.22 -12.49 17.52
N VAL A 241 -4.26 -11.16 17.53
CA VAL A 241 -3.48 -10.29 18.41
C VAL A 241 -3.90 -10.50 19.86
N LYS A 242 -2.93 -10.72 20.76
CA LYS A 242 -3.17 -10.83 22.21
C LYS A 242 -2.10 -10.09 23.01
N TRP A 243 -2.49 -9.48 24.12
CA TRP A 243 -1.55 -8.81 25.02
C TRP A 243 -0.44 -9.74 25.51
N GLY A 244 0.82 -9.30 25.40
CA GLY A 244 2.01 -9.99 25.90
C GLY A 244 2.32 -11.30 25.18
N GLN A 245 1.66 -11.56 24.05
CA GLN A 245 1.93 -12.70 23.18
C GLN A 245 3.10 -12.37 22.26
N ILE A 246 4.01 -13.31 22.09
CA ILE A 246 5.02 -13.27 21.04
C ILE A 246 4.78 -14.40 20.04
N ILE A 247 4.93 -14.10 18.76
CA ILE A 247 4.93 -15.08 17.68
C ILE A 247 6.34 -15.19 17.12
N PHE A 248 6.80 -16.41 16.84
CA PHE A 248 8.06 -16.67 16.15
C PHE A 248 7.82 -17.53 14.92
N PHE A 249 8.55 -17.28 13.85
CA PHE A 249 8.64 -18.20 12.71
C PHE A 249 10.00 -18.10 12.03
N GLN A 250 10.40 -19.18 11.36
CA GLN A 250 11.66 -19.20 10.63
C GLN A 250 11.51 -18.47 9.30
N VAL A 251 12.46 -17.60 8.99
CA VAL A 251 12.53 -16.90 7.71
C VAL A 251 12.98 -17.87 6.62
N GLN A 252 12.08 -18.17 5.71
CA GLN A 252 12.23 -19.19 4.67
C GLN A 252 11.83 -18.59 3.30
N PRO A 253 12.83 -18.23 2.46
CA PRO A 253 12.57 -17.67 1.12
C PRO A 253 11.64 -18.55 0.30
N GLY A 254 10.58 -17.94 -0.24
CA GLY A 254 9.57 -18.65 -1.02
C GLY A 254 8.65 -19.55 -0.20
N ARG A 255 8.53 -19.33 1.12
CA ARG A 255 7.67 -20.17 1.99
C ARG A 255 7.02 -19.44 3.16
N SER A 256 7.77 -18.63 3.92
CA SER A 256 7.28 -17.98 5.15
C SER A 256 6.37 -16.77 4.87
N TYR A 257 5.39 -16.95 3.99
CA TYR A 257 4.52 -15.88 3.50
C TYR A 257 3.45 -15.48 4.52
N HIS A 258 3.40 -14.19 4.83
CA HIS A 258 2.46 -13.64 5.79
C HIS A 258 2.10 -12.18 5.48
N SER A 259 0.98 -11.74 6.07
CA SER A 259 0.53 -10.35 6.07
C SER A 259 0.00 -9.96 7.46
N VAL A 260 -0.19 -8.67 7.68
CA VAL A 260 -0.97 -8.12 8.79
C VAL A 260 -2.30 -7.64 8.23
N GLU A 261 -3.37 -8.31 8.63
CA GLU A 261 -4.75 -7.95 8.34
C GLU A 261 -5.00 -6.47 8.72
N GLU A 262 -5.78 -5.76 7.92
CA GLU A 262 -6.09 -4.35 8.20
C GLU A 262 -6.72 -4.16 9.59
N VAL A 263 -6.27 -3.15 10.32
CA VAL A 263 -6.95 -2.71 11.54
C VAL A 263 -8.15 -1.86 11.16
N ILE A 264 -9.37 -2.32 11.48
CA ILE A 264 -10.60 -1.63 11.06
C ILE A 264 -11.27 -0.82 12.17
N VAL A 265 -10.79 -0.95 13.41
CA VAL A 265 -11.33 -0.25 14.58
C VAL A 265 -10.70 1.14 14.74
N GLY A 266 -11.52 2.12 15.16
CA GLY A 266 -11.09 3.48 15.53
C GLY A 266 -11.09 3.72 17.05
N ASP A 267 -11.47 4.94 17.44
CA ASP A 267 -11.57 5.44 18.82
C ASP A 267 -10.25 5.39 19.60
N GLY A 268 -9.14 5.71 18.94
CA GLY A 268 -7.81 5.73 19.55
C GLY A 268 -7.27 4.37 19.97
N ARG A 269 -7.91 3.26 19.57
CA ARG A 269 -7.38 1.90 19.80
C ARG A 269 -6.13 1.66 18.95
N ARG A 270 -5.13 1.03 19.54
CA ARG A 270 -3.79 0.87 18.97
C ARG A 270 -3.38 -0.58 18.98
N ARG A 271 -3.18 -1.17 17.80
CA ARG A 271 -2.45 -2.44 17.66
C ARG A 271 -0.97 -2.11 17.64
N LEU A 272 -0.42 -1.92 18.84
CA LEU A 272 1.00 -1.72 19.06
C LEU A 272 1.72 -3.06 19.12
N GLY A 273 2.93 -3.13 18.57
CA GLY A 273 3.80 -4.28 18.72
C GLY A 273 5.27 -3.93 18.55
N VAL A 274 6.12 -4.83 19.01
CA VAL A 274 7.57 -4.79 18.75
C VAL A 274 7.90 -5.98 17.87
N SER A 275 8.35 -5.71 16.65
CA SER A 275 8.72 -6.73 15.68
C SER A 275 10.19 -6.61 15.33
N GLY A 276 10.80 -7.74 15.00
CA GLY A 276 12.20 -7.76 14.61
C GLY A 276 12.67 -9.14 14.22
N TRP A 277 13.98 -9.24 14.03
CA TRP A 277 14.62 -10.47 13.59
C TRP A 277 15.80 -10.86 14.47
N PHE A 278 15.99 -12.17 14.61
CA PHE A 278 17.25 -12.73 15.06
C PHE A 278 18.08 -13.11 13.84
N HIS A 279 19.32 -12.63 13.82
CA HIS A 279 20.25 -12.87 12.72
C HIS A 279 21.19 -14.04 13.00
N ARG A 280 21.83 -14.50 11.93
CA ARG A 280 23.01 -15.38 12.01
C ARG A 280 24.09 -14.72 12.87
N PRO A 281 24.84 -15.49 13.68
CA PRO A 281 25.98 -14.98 14.44
C PRO A 281 26.98 -14.30 13.50
N ILE A 282 27.59 -13.21 13.98
CA ILE A 282 28.67 -12.49 13.29
C ILE A 282 30.05 -12.95 13.78
N GLU A 283 31.12 -12.47 13.13
CA GLU A 283 32.48 -12.84 13.51
C GLU A 283 32.74 -12.54 14.99
N GLY A 284 33.27 -13.54 15.71
CA GLY A 284 33.51 -13.46 17.15
C GLY A 284 32.33 -13.81 18.05
N GLU A 285 31.18 -14.27 17.50
CA GLU A 285 30.06 -14.82 18.29
C GLU A 285 30.02 -16.36 18.26
N GLU A 286 29.35 -16.96 19.24
CA GLU A 286 29.10 -18.41 19.30
C GLU A 286 28.35 -18.87 18.06
N GLY A 287 28.86 -19.91 17.38
CA GLY A 287 28.19 -20.49 16.22
C GLY A 287 28.39 -19.73 14.91
N PHE A 288 29.32 -18.77 14.85
CA PHE A 288 29.73 -18.15 13.59
C PHE A 288 30.15 -19.22 12.56
N GLY A 289 29.62 -19.12 11.34
CA GLY A 289 29.83 -20.09 10.27
C GLY A 289 28.87 -21.29 10.24
N ALA A 290 28.00 -21.47 11.25
CA ALA A 290 27.03 -22.57 11.28
C ALA A 290 26.09 -22.62 10.06
N TYR A 291 25.85 -21.47 9.43
CA TYR A 291 24.96 -21.30 8.27
C TYR A 291 25.70 -21.20 6.93
N ALA A 292 27.01 -21.50 6.88
CA ALA A 292 27.83 -21.29 5.68
C ALA A 292 27.33 -22.08 4.46
N ASN A 293 26.78 -23.28 4.68
CA ASN A 293 26.27 -24.17 3.62
C ASN A 293 24.90 -23.73 3.05
N GLU A 294 24.12 -22.95 3.79
CA GLU A 294 22.80 -22.45 3.34
C GLU A 294 22.90 -21.30 2.34
N LYS A 295 24.06 -20.62 2.29
CA LYS A 295 24.29 -19.47 1.40
C LYS A 295 24.15 -19.86 -0.07
N ALA A 296 24.57 -21.07 -0.44
CA ALA A 296 24.43 -21.61 -1.80
C ALA A 296 22.98 -21.95 -2.17
N GLN A 297 22.15 -22.36 -1.20
CA GLN A 297 20.74 -22.71 -1.42
C GLN A 297 19.85 -21.46 -1.53
N ARG A 298 20.14 -20.37 -0.79
CA ARG A 298 19.42 -19.09 -0.93
C ARG A 298 19.70 -18.37 -2.25
N ALA A 299 20.94 -18.41 -2.74
CA ALA A 299 21.32 -17.73 -3.98
C ALA A 299 20.61 -18.28 -5.22
N ALA A 300 20.07 -19.51 -5.16
CA ALA A 300 19.36 -20.16 -6.26
C ALA A 300 17.84 -19.83 -6.33
N LEU A 301 17.27 -19.18 -5.31
CA LEU A 301 15.83 -19.03 -5.11
C LEU A 301 15.48 -17.66 -4.50
N SER A 302 15.94 -16.56 -5.10
CA SER A 302 15.54 -15.24 -4.62
C SER A 302 14.04 -15.04 -4.81
N SER A 303 13.35 -14.50 -3.80
CA SER A 303 11.92 -14.18 -3.86
C SER A 303 11.62 -13.24 -5.04
N LEU A 304 12.59 -12.41 -5.43
CA LEU A 304 12.55 -11.56 -6.63
C LEU A 304 12.37 -12.37 -7.92
N ALA A 305 13.13 -13.45 -8.11
CA ALA A 305 13.03 -14.30 -9.30
C ALA A 305 11.71 -15.09 -9.36
N GLN A 306 11.08 -15.32 -8.20
CA GLN A 306 9.76 -15.96 -8.13
C GLN A 306 8.66 -14.94 -8.47
N ILE A 307 8.72 -13.72 -7.93
CA ILE A 307 7.76 -12.64 -8.22
C ILE A 307 7.74 -12.29 -9.71
N THR A 308 8.91 -12.20 -10.37
CA THR A 308 8.98 -11.93 -11.82
C THR A 308 8.45 -13.08 -12.68
N ALA A 309 8.49 -14.32 -12.19
CA ALA A 309 7.97 -15.49 -12.90
C ALA A 309 6.45 -15.68 -12.76
N ALA A 310 5.76 -14.83 -11.98
CA ALA A 310 4.32 -14.92 -11.80
C ALA A 310 3.56 -14.75 -13.13
N PRO A 311 2.62 -15.65 -13.47
CA PRO A 311 1.91 -15.62 -14.75
C PRO A 311 1.20 -14.28 -14.97
N THR A 312 1.34 -13.71 -16.15
CA THR A 312 0.48 -12.63 -16.66
C THR A 312 -0.46 -13.20 -17.72
N ILE A 313 -1.60 -12.56 -17.93
CA ILE A 313 -2.50 -12.92 -19.03
C ILE A 313 -1.73 -12.71 -20.35
N PRO A 314 -1.56 -13.74 -21.20
CA PRO A 314 -0.88 -13.57 -22.47
C PRO A 314 -1.60 -12.57 -23.36
N MET A 315 -0.83 -11.77 -24.11
CA MET A 315 -1.40 -10.88 -25.11
C MET A 315 -1.89 -11.66 -26.33
N VAL A 316 -2.94 -11.14 -26.95
CA VAL A 316 -3.59 -11.68 -28.14
C VAL A 316 -3.23 -10.79 -29.32
N PRO A 317 -2.47 -11.28 -30.31
CA PRO A 317 -2.12 -10.48 -31.48
C PRO A 317 -3.33 -10.26 -32.38
N TYR A 318 -3.43 -9.06 -32.94
CA TYR A 318 -4.36 -8.80 -34.02
C TYR A 318 -3.85 -9.44 -35.32
N THR A 319 -4.74 -10.10 -36.05
CA THR A 319 -4.38 -10.79 -37.31
C THR A 319 -4.42 -9.90 -38.53
N ALA A 320 -5.00 -8.70 -38.41
CA ALA A 320 -5.13 -7.73 -39.48
C ALA A 320 -4.30 -6.48 -39.16
N ASP A 321 -3.92 -5.75 -40.20
CA ASP A 321 -3.21 -4.48 -40.04
C ASP A 321 -4.02 -3.48 -39.19
N PRO A 322 -3.35 -2.57 -38.47
CA PRO A 322 -4.02 -1.51 -37.72
C PRO A 322 -5.01 -0.73 -38.62
N PRO A 323 -6.26 -0.51 -38.17
CA PRO A 323 -7.20 0.28 -38.95
C PRO A 323 -6.69 1.71 -39.15
N ALA A 324 -6.72 2.21 -40.40
CA ALA A 324 -6.31 3.58 -40.73
C ALA A 324 -7.24 4.67 -40.16
N GLY A 325 -8.31 4.28 -39.46
CA GLY A 325 -9.27 5.18 -38.84
C GLY A 325 -10.63 4.53 -38.59
N LEU A 326 -11.61 5.34 -38.20
CA LEU A 326 -12.97 4.89 -37.91
C LEU A 326 -13.83 4.81 -39.18
N THR A 327 -14.35 3.61 -39.48
CA THR A 327 -15.32 3.39 -40.57
C THR A 327 -16.76 3.62 -40.11
N PRO A 328 -17.73 3.82 -41.03
CA PRO A 328 -19.15 3.90 -40.65
C PRO A 328 -19.66 2.67 -39.90
N SER A 329 -19.15 1.47 -40.21
CA SER A 329 -19.44 0.24 -39.46
C SER A 329 -18.85 0.25 -38.05
N HIS A 330 -17.64 0.81 -37.87
CA HIS A 330 -17.06 0.98 -36.53
C HIS A 330 -17.94 1.90 -35.69
N LEU A 331 -18.32 3.06 -36.23
CA LEU A 331 -19.20 4.01 -35.53
C LEU A 331 -20.57 3.41 -35.21
N SER A 332 -21.15 2.62 -36.12
CA SER A 332 -22.42 1.93 -35.86
C SER A 332 -22.32 0.93 -34.72
N PHE A 333 -21.20 0.21 -34.60
CA PHE A 333 -20.96 -0.74 -33.52
C PHE A 333 -20.70 -0.02 -32.18
N LEU A 334 -19.87 1.02 -32.18
CA LEU A 334 -19.48 1.74 -30.96
C LEU A 334 -20.66 2.47 -30.31
N LYS A 335 -21.68 2.91 -31.08
CA LYS A 335 -22.91 3.54 -30.54
C LYS A 335 -23.70 2.67 -29.57
N ASP A 336 -23.51 1.36 -29.61
CA ASP A 336 -24.14 0.44 -28.66
C ASP A 336 -23.47 0.50 -27.27
N PHE A 337 -22.26 1.05 -27.16
CA PHE A 337 -21.45 1.08 -25.96
C PHE A 337 -21.09 2.49 -25.49
N LEU A 338 -20.59 3.34 -26.38
CA LEU A 338 -19.99 4.64 -26.05
C LEU A 338 -21.02 5.77 -26.06
N ALA A 339 -20.79 6.79 -25.25
CA ALA A 339 -21.58 8.01 -25.30
C ALA A 339 -21.40 8.70 -26.67
N PRO A 340 -22.45 9.29 -27.27
CA PRO A 340 -22.38 9.86 -28.62
C PRO A 340 -21.33 10.96 -28.81
N SER A 341 -20.98 11.68 -27.75
CA SER A 341 -19.94 12.72 -27.75
C SER A 341 -18.58 12.19 -28.19
N TYR A 342 -18.21 10.98 -27.76
CA TYR A 342 -16.94 10.32 -28.08
C TYR A 342 -16.85 9.74 -29.50
N LEU A 343 -17.86 9.97 -30.33
CA LEU A 343 -17.97 9.46 -31.69
C LEU A 343 -18.03 10.57 -32.75
N THR A 344 -17.85 11.83 -32.35
CA THR A 344 -17.83 12.97 -33.28
C THR A 344 -16.40 13.27 -33.73
N PRO A 345 -16.19 13.68 -35.01
CA PRO A 345 -14.86 14.02 -35.50
C PRO A 345 -14.16 15.11 -34.68
N GLN A 346 -14.90 16.15 -34.29
CA GLN A 346 -14.37 17.28 -33.51
C GLN A 346 -13.85 16.84 -32.14
N THR A 347 -14.61 15.99 -31.44
CA THR A 347 -14.17 15.45 -30.16
C THR A 347 -12.95 14.55 -30.34
N LEU A 348 -12.96 13.64 -31.32
CA LEU A 348 -11.84 12.73 -31.55
C LEU A 348 -10.53 13.48 -31.87
N GLU A 349 -10.60 14.54 -32.67
CA GLU A 349 -9.45 15.41 -32.98
C GLU A 349 -8.92 16.09 -31.71
N LYS A 350 -9.81 16.64 -30.86
CA LYS A 350 -9.42 17.24 -29.58
C LYS A 350 -8.75 16.21 -28.66
N LEU A 351 -9.34 15.03 -28.51
CA LEU A 351 -8.80 13.98 -27.64
C LEU A 351 -7.43 13.50 -28.13
N SER A 352 -7.25 13.37 -29.45
CA SER A 352 -5.96 13.03 -30.05
C SER A 352 -4.90 14.06 -29.74
N GLY A 353 -5.20 15.36 -29.92
CA GLY A 353 -4.27 16.43 -29.58
C GLY A 353 -3.86 16.41 -28.11
N GLN A 354 -4.83 16.24 -27.20
CA GLN A 354 -4.56 16.17 -25.76
C GLN A 354 -3.70 14.96 -25.37
N PHE A 355 -4.01 13.78 -25.92
CA PHE A 355 -3.25 12.57 -25.59
C PHE A 355 -1.83 12.62 -26.14
N VAL A 356 -1.62 13.17 -27.34
CA VAL A 356 -0.27 13.34 -27.90
C VAL A 356 0.57 14.29 -27.04
N GLU A 357 -0.04 15.29 -26.42
CA GLU A 357 0.64 16.24 -25.54
C GLU A 357 0.96 15.64 -24.16
N ALA A 358 -0.01 14.98 -23.52
CA ALA A 358 0.10 14.55 -22.13
C ALA A 358 0.51 13.07 -21.94
N SER A 359 0.38 12.23 -22.98
CA SER A 359 0.53 10.75 -22.89
C SER A 359 -0.44 10.06 -21.91
N GLU A 360 -1.42 10.79 -21.40
CA GLU A 360 -2.51 10.31 -20.58
C GLU A 360 -3.79 11.11 -20.90
N ILE A 361 -4.96 10.52 -20.66
CA ILE A 361 -6.22 11.25 -20.61
C ILE A 361 -7.29 10.50 -19.81
N VAL A 362 -8.13 11.24 -19.09
CA VAL A 362 -9.32 10.73 -18.40
C VAL A 362 -10.59 11.19 -19.10
N LEU A 363 -11.45 10.24 -19.51
CA LEU A 363 -12.69 10.53 -20.25
C LEU A 363 -13.92 10.23 -19.40
N HIS A 364 -14.71 11.26 -19.11
CA HIS A 364 -15.84 11.22 -18.19
C HIS A 364 -17.14 10.79 -18.89
N ASN A 365 -18.01 10.08 -18.18
CA ASN A 365 -19.28 9.60 -18.74
C ASN A 365 -19.10 8.78 -20.04
N PHE A 366 -18.07 7.93 -20.07
CA PHE A 366 -17.57 7.30 -21.30
C PHE A 366 -18.57 6.37 -21.98
N LEU A 367 -19.19 5.48 -21.21
CA LEU A 367 -20.26 4.62 -21.70
C LEU A 367 -21.55 5.41 -21.84
N ARG A 368 -22.40 4.98 -22.78
CA ARG A 368 -23.76 5.49 -22.90
C ARG A 368 -24.52 5.33 -21.56
N PRO A 369 -25.38 6.29 -21.17
CA PRO A 369 -26.03 6.31 -19.86
C PRO A 369 -26.76 5.00 -19.51
N ASP A 370 -27.58 4.47 -20.44
CA ASP A 370 -28.34 3.23 -20.19
C ASP A 370 -27.47 2.00 -19.88
N LEU A 371 -26.25 1.95 -20.44
CA LEU A 371 -25.33 0.84 -20.22
C LEU A 371 -24.58 1.04 -18.89
N ALA A 372 -24.13 2.28 -18.63
CA ALA A 372 -23.51 2.64 -17.37
C ALA A 372 -24.45 2.35 -16.18
N ASP A 373 -25.72 2.78 -16.25
CA ASP A 373 -26.71 2.55 -15.20
C ASP A 373 -26.98 1.06 -14.95
N LYS A 374 -27.00 0.24 -16.00
CA LYS A 374 -27.12 -1.22 -15.86
C LYS A 374 -25.92 -1.80 -15.12
N ILE A 375 -24.70 -1.41 -15.52
CA ILE A 375 -23.48 -1.89 -14.86
C ILE A 375 -23.43 -1.42 -13.40
N LYS A 376 -23.79 -0.16 -13.11
CA LYS A 376 -23.90 0.37 -11.75
C LYS A 376 -24.83 -0.47 -10.88
N ALA A 377 -26.00 -0.83 -11.42
CA ALA A 377 -26.96 -1.68 -10.72
C ALA A 377 -26.43 -3.11 -10.50
N GLU A 378 -25.76 -3.69 -11.49
CA GLU A 378 -25.12 -5.02 -11.41
C GLU A 378 -24.03 -5.07 -10.34
N THR A 379 -23.07 -4.14 -10.38
CA THR A 379 -21.94 -4.11 -9.43
C THR A 379 -22.40 -3.80 -8.01
N LYS A 380 -23.36 -2.88 -7.85
CA LYS A 380 -23.99 -2.59 -6.54
C LYS A 380 -24.73 -3.80 -5.96
N ALA A 381 -25.48 -4.53 -6.78
CA ALA A 381 -26.18 -5.72 -6.34
C ALA A 381 -25.20 -6.86 -5.97
N ALA A 382 -24.12 -7.02 -6.75
CA ALA A 382 -23.08 -8.00 -6.48
C ALA A 382 -22.32 -7.70 -5.17
N ASP A 383 -22.09 -6.43 -4.83
CA ASP A 383 -21.51 -6.03 -3.54
C ASP A 383 -22.49 -6.21 -2.38
N ALA A 384 -23.76 -5.83 -2.56
CA ALA A 384 -24.79 -6.05 -1.54
C ALA A 384 -24.95 -7.54 -1.20
N ALA A 385 -24.91 -8.42 -2.22
CA ALA A 385 -24.96 -9.87 -2.01
C ALA A 385 -23.69 -10.43 -1.33
N ALA A 386 -22.52 -9.86 -1.63
CA ALA A 386 -21.24 -10.30 -1.10
C ALA A 386 -21.00 -9.88 0.35
N PHE A 387 -21.37 -8.64 0.70
CA PHE A 387 -21.00 -8.04 1.97
C PHE A 387 -22.16 -7.79 2.93
N GLY A 388 -23.39 -7.68 2.41
CA GLY A 388 -24.54 -7.20 3.17
C GLY A 388 -24.25 -5.85 3.84
N ASP A 389 -24.75 -5.67 5.06
CA ASP A 389 -24.52 -4.46 5.86
C ASP A 389 -23.26 -4.51 6.74
N SER A 390 -22.47 -5.60 6.64
CA SER A 390 -21.30 -5.81 7.49
C SER A 390 -20.14 -4.90 7.11
N LYS A 391 -19.57 -4.20 8.10
CA LYS A 391 -18.32 -3.42 7.95
C LYS A 391 -17.06 -4.21 8.33
N LEU A 392 -17.18 -5.51 8.56
CA LEU A 392 -16.04 -6.38 8.83
C LEU A 392 -15.34 -6.76 7.53
N ILE A 393 -14.07 -7.17 7.64
CA ILE A 393 -13.32 -7.76 6.53
C ILE A 393 -14.07 -9.03 6.07
N PRO A 394 -14.38 -9.15 4.77
CA PRO A 394 -15.09 -10.31 4.26
C PRO A 394 -14.22 -11.57 4.28
N GLY A 395 -14.85 -12.75 4.22
CA GLY A 395 -14.13 -14.01 4.11
C GLY A 395 -13.32 -14.10 2.80
N GLN A 396 -12.22 -14.87 2.83
CA GLN A 396 -11.26 -14.97 1.72
C GLN A 396 -11.90 -15.44 0.39
N ASP A 397 -12.98 -16.23 0.45
CA ASP A 397 -13.70 -16.78 -0.71
C ASP A 397 -14.80 -15.86 -1.28
N VAL A 398 -15.08 -14.73 -0.62
CA VAL A 398 -16.14 -13.81 -1.05
C VAL A 398 -15.85 -13.28 -2.45
N GLY A 399 -16.86 -13.22 -3.30
CA GLY A 399 -16.75 -12.70 -4.67
C GLY A 399 -16.26 -13.70 -5.72
N GLU A 400 -15.96 -14.95 -5.34
CA GLU A 400 -15.71 -16.05 -6.28
C GLU A 400 -17.01 -16.71 -6.77
N GLY A 401 -16.95 -17.30 -7.96
CA GLY A 401 -18.07 -17.96 -8.61
C GLY A 401 -18.82 -17.04 -9.58
N ASP A 402 -19.83 -17.58 -10.26
CA ASP A 402 -20.57 -16.86 -11.32
C ASP A 402 -19.65 -16.20 -12.38
N GLY A 403 -18.62 -16.93 -12.80
CA GLY A 403 -17.63 -16.46 -13.78
C GLY A 403 -16.42 -15.72 -13.18
N TRP A 404 -16.44 -15.37 -11.89
CA TRP A 404 -15.33 -14.70 -11.20
C TRP A 404 -14.37 -15.69 -10.53
N VAL A 405 -13.06 -15.45 -10.71
CA VAL A 405 -11.98 -16.27 -10.15
C VAL A 405 -10.88 -15.37 -9.59
N LEU A 406 -10.34 -15.71 -8.41
CA LEU A 406 -9.23 -14.96 -7.81
C LEU A 406 -7.94 -15.13 -8.61
N GLN A 407 -7.28 -14.01 -8.84
CA GLN A 407 -5.98 -13.91 -9.46
C GLN A 407 -4.88 -13.72 -8.40
N GLY A 408 -3.72 -14.29 -8.69
CA GLY A 408 -2.53 -14.25 -7.86
C GLY A 408 -1.27 -14.47 -8.69
N PRO A 409 -0.11 -14.65 -8.04
CA PRO A 409 0.07 -14.89 -6.61
C PRO A 409 -0.09 -13.62 -5.76
N ALA A 410 -0.51 -13.79 -4.50
CA ALA A 410 -0.74 -12.68 -3.57
C ALA A 410 0.53 -11.86 -3.24
N SER A 411 1.73 -12.38 -3.54
CA SER A 411 2.98 -11.60 -3.48
C SER A 411 3.15 -10.59 -4.63
N LYS A 412 2.24 -10.57 -5.60
CA LYS A 412 2.23 -9.63 -6.74
C LYS A 412 0.91 -8.87 -6.82
N HIS A 413 -0.20 -9.59 -6.70
CA HIS A 413 -1.53 -9.00 -6.67
C HIS A 413 -2.55 -9.96 -6.08
N ARG A 414 -3.69 -9.42 -5.66
CA ARG A 414 -4.87 -10.19 -5.36
C ARG A 414 -6.11 -9.41 -5.77
N PHE A 415 -6.91 -9.99 -6.66
CA PHE A 415 -8.22 -9.46 -7.06
C PHE A 415 -9.05 -10.58 -7.71
N ALA A 416 -10.35 -10.39 -7.89
CA ALA A 416 -11.16 -11.30 -8.69
C ALA A 416 -11.20 -10.83 -10.15
N SER A 417 -11.04 -11.74 -11.10
CA SER A 417 -11.17 -11.48 -12.55
C SER A 417 -12.33 -12.27 -13.15
N LEU A 418 -13.05 -11.66 -14.08
CA LEU A 418 -14.17 -12.27 -14.79
C LEU A 418 -13.68 -13.11 -15.97
N VAL A 419 -13.57 -14.42 -15.75
CA VAL A 419 -13.06 -15.38 -16.75
C VAL A 419 -14.17 -16.11 -17.53
N GLY A 420 -15.39 -16.13 -16.99
CA GLY A 420 -16.54 -16.81 -17.56
C GLY A 420 -17.74 -15.90 -17.78
N ASP A 421 -18.87 -16.49 -18.18
CA ASP A 421 -20.14 -15.76 -18.18
C ASP A 421 -20.62 -15.55 -16.74
N SER A 422 -21.21 -14.38 -16.49
CA SER A 422 -21.78 -14.01 -15.19
C SER A 422 -23.25 -13.68 -15.34
N LYS A 423 -24.07 -14.21 -14.43
CA LYS A 423 -25.48 -13.86 -14.28
C LYS A 423 -25.66 -12.57 -13.48
N SER A 424 -24.74 -12.26 -12.57
CA SER A 424 -24.79 -11.04 -11.75
C SER A 424 -24.28 -9.81 -12.48
N THR A 425 -23.30 -9.96 -13.37
CA THR A 425 -22.67 -8.83 -14.10
C THR A 425 -22.66 -9.04 -15.64
N PRO A 426 -23.83 -9.32 -16.28
CA PRO A 426 -23.88 -9.60 -17.71
C PRO A 426 -23.60 -8.37 -18.60
N ALA A 427 -23.93 -7.14 -18.19
CA ALA A 427 -23.60 -5.95 -18.95
C ALA A 427 -22.09 -5.67 -18.92
N LEU A 428 -21.45 -5.79 -17.76
CA LEU A 428 -20.00 -5.71 -17.61
C LEU A 428 -19.31 -6.78 -18.48
N ARG A 429 -19.82 -8.02 -18.43
CA ARG A 429 -19.34 -9.12 -19.28
C ARG A 429 -19.45 -8.77 -20.76
N SER A 430 -20.51 -8.09 -21.19
CA SER A 430 -20.69 -7.66 -22.58
C SER A 430 -19.64 -6.64 -23.02
N VAL A 431 -19.21 -5.72 -22.14
CA VAL A 431 -18.12 -4.78 -22.44
C VAL A 431 -16.82 -5.56 -22.65
N LEU A 432 -16.46 -6.43 -21.71
CA LEU A 432 -15.25 -7.27 -21.80
C LEU A 432 -15.26 -8.19 -23.04
N ALA A 433 -16.39 -8.84 -23.33
CA ALA A 433 -16.49 -9.86 -24.36
C ALA A 433 -16.62 -9.30 -25.79
N LYS A 434 -17.17 -8.09 -25.93
CA LYS A 434 -17.57 -7.56 -27.24
C LYS A 434 -16.89 -6.26 -27.58
N LEU A 435 -16.81 -5.30 -26.65
CA LEU A 435 -16.21 -3.99 -26.95
C LEU A 435 -14.69 -4.12 -27.06
N LEU A 436 -14.01 -4.50 -25.97
CA LEU A 436 -12.55 -4.51 -25.90
C LEU A 436 -11.85 -5.35 -27.00
N PRO A 437 -12.34 -6.54 -27.40
CA PRO A 437 -11.71 -7.31 -28.47
C PRO A 437 -12.12 -6.86 -29.89
N SER A 438 -13.03 -5.89 -30.04
CA SER A 438 -13.54 -5.49 -31.36
C SER A 438 -12.53 -4.66 -32.16
N GLU A 439 -12.59 -4.81 -33.49
CA GLU A 439 -11.85 -3.96 -34.42
C GLU A 439 -12.27 -2.48 -34.32
N ALA A 440 -13.54 -2.23 -34.00
CA ALA A 440 -14.05 -0.87 -33.81
C ALA A 440 -13.42 -0.19 -32.59
N TRP A 441 -13.23 -0.91 -31.49
CA TRP A 441 -12.51 -0.42 -30.32
C TRP A 441 -11.03 -0.18 -30.61
N ARG A 442 -10.37 -1.13 -31.29
CA ARG A 442 -8.99 -0.97 -31.76
C ARG A 442 -8.82 0.28 -32.62
N ALA A 443 -9.74 0.52 -33.55
CA ALA A 443 -9.73 1.70 -34.41
C ALA A 443 -9.94 3.00 -33.60
N TRP A 444 -10.84 2.98 -32.61
CA TRP A 444 -11.07 4.14 -31.75
C TRP A 444 -9.82 4.47 -30.92
N LEU A 445 -9.16 3.46 -30.33
CA LEU A 445 -7.90 3.63 -29.62
C LEU A 445 -6.83 4.23 -30.53
N GLY A 446 -6.65 3.68 -31.75
CA GLY A 446 -5.63 4.19 -32.68
C GLY A 446 -5.87 5.64 -33.11
N VAL A 447 -7.13 6.07 -33.23
CA VAL A 447 -7.46 7.48 -33.53
C VAL A 447 -7.17 8.39 -32.34
N VAL A 448 -7.56 8.00 -31.13
CA VAL A 448 -7.36 8.85 -29.93
C VAL A 448 -5.90 8.88 -29.50
N SER A 449 -5.17 7.78 -29.60
CA SER A 449 -3.79 7.73 -29.15
C SER A 449 -2.77 8.08 -30.23
N SER A 450 -3.18 8.14 -31.50
CA SER A 450 -2.28 8.26 -32.66
C SER A 450 -1.21 7.15 -32.71
N LEU A 451 -1.56 5.95 -32.24
CA LEU A 451 -0.67 4.78 -32.20
C LEU A 451 -1.31 3.60 -32.95
N ALA A 452 -0.52 2.57 -33.22
CA ALA A 452 -0.98 1.33 -33.83
C ALA A 452 -1.10 0.21 -32.79
N PRO A 453 -2.29 -0.12 -32.25
CA PRO A 453 -2.42 -1.25 -31.34
C PRO A 453 -2.18 -2.58 -32.08
N MET A 454 -1.20 -3.36 -31.63
CA MET A 454 -0.67 -4.57 -32.30
C MET A 454 -1.17 -5.86 -31.65
N GLU A 455 -1.16 -5.89 -30.32
CA GLU A 455 -1.68 -6.99 -29.52
C GLU A 455 -2.31 -6.44 -28.24
N TYR A 456 -3.19 -7.23 -27.62
CA TYR A 456 -3.93 -6.78 -26.45
C TYR A 456 -4.14 -7.89 -25.44
N ARG A 457 -4.25 -7.51 -24.17
CA ARG A 457 -4.84 -8.34 -23.12
C ARG A 457 -5.92 -7.52 -22.43
N ALA A 458 -7.06 -8.15 -22.13
CA ALA A 458 -8.19 -7.47 -21.52
C ALA A 458 -8.75 -8.28 -20.35
N GLU A 459 -9.22 -7.59 -19.33
CA GLU A 459 -9.79 -8.18 -18.13
C GLU A 459 -10.86 -7.26 -17.52
N ALA A 460 -11.80 -7.85 -16.77
CA ALA A 460 -12.64 -7.11 -15.85
C ALA A 460 -12.25 -7.53 -14.43
N ARG A 461 -11.91 -6.55 -13.60
CA ARG A 461 -11.39 -6.77 -12.25
C ARG A 461 -12.38 -6.30 -11.20
N ARG A 462 -12.41 -7.02 -10.09
CA ARG A 462 -13.12 -6.67 -8.87
C ARG A 462 -12.14 -6.77 -7.70
N PHE A 463 -11.86 -5.62 -7.10
CA PHE A 463 -11.05 -5.50 -5.90
C PHE A 463 -11.97 -5.42 -4.69
N ARG A 464 -12.04 -6.49 -3.91
CA ARG A 464 -12.89 -6.62 -2.72
C ARG A 464 -12.28 -5.83 -1.58
N ARG A 465 -13.12 -5.05 -0.90
CA ARG A 465 -12.72 -4.25 0.27
C ARG A 465 -12.11 -5.13 1.35
N GLY A 466 -11.03 -4.67 1.96
CA GLY A 466 -10.34 -5.38 3.02
C GLY A 466 -9.45 -6.54 2.53
N LEU A 467 -9.33 -6.76 1.22
CA LEU A 467 -8.66 -7.94 0.68
C LEU A 467 -7.71 -7.66 -0.49
N ASP A 468 -8.10 -6.81 -1.43
CA ASP A 468 -7.52 -6.84 -2.77
C ASP A 468 -6.66 -5.62 -3.10
N TYR A 469 -5.64 -5.84 -3.93
CA TYR A 469 -4.57 -4.90 -4.29
C TYR A 469 -3.79 -5.40 -5.50
N THR A 470 -2.96 -4.54 -6.09
CA THR A 470 -1.76 -4.97 -6.82
C THR A 470 -0.54 -4.27 -6.22
N LEU A 471 0.64 -4.85 -6.39
CA LEU A 471 1.91 -4.20 -6.05
C LEU A 471 2.54 -3.58 -7.29
N ALA A 472 3.46 -2.63 -7.10
CA ALA A 472 4.12 -1.93 -8.19
C ALA A 472 4.81 -2.92 -9.14
N ASN A 473 4.40 -2.91 -10.41
CA ASN A 473 4.97 -3.75 -11.44
C ASN A 473 4.94 -3.04 -12.81
N GLY A 474 5.93 -3.31 -13.66
CA GLY A 474 6.05 -2.71 -14.99
C GLY A 474 6.77 -3.65 -15.97
N GLU A 475 6.78 -3.29 -17.25
CA GLU A 475 7.63 -3.96 -18.23
C GLU A 475 9.10 -3.61 -17.95
N GLU A 476 10.02 -4.52 -18.26
CA GLU A 476 11.45 -4.26 -18.13
C GLU A 476 11.86 -3.06 -19.01
N ARG A 477 12.93 -2.32 -18.63
CA ARG A 477 13.41 -1.15 -19.40
C ARG A 477 13.78 -1.45 -20.87
N THR A 478 13.93 -2.74 -21.23
CA THR A 478 14.19 -3.20 -22.61
C THR A 478 12.92 -3.68 -23.33
N GLY A 479 11.75 -3.57 -22.70
CA GLY A 479 10.46 -3.96 -23.27
C GLY A 479 9.90 -2.93 -24.26
N GLU A 480 8.66 -3.13 -24.66
CA GLU A 480 7.92 -2.24 -25.56
C GLU A 480 6.94 -1.36 -24.78
N ALA A 481 6.56 -0.22 -25.38
CA ALA A 481 5.57 0.67 -24.80
C ALA A 481 4.19 -0.03 -24.68
N ARG A 482 3.42 0.40 -23.70
CA ARG A 482 2.09 -0.16 -23.39
C ARG A 482 1.08 0.96 -23.31
N LEU A 483 0.00 0.85 -24.08
CA LEU A 483 -1.19 1.70 -23.89
C LEU A 483 -2.14 0.99 -22.93
N ASP A 484 -2.29 1.53 -21.73
CA ASP A 484 -3.30 1.10 -20.77
C ASP A 484 -4.63 1.76 -21.10
N ALA A 485 -5.72 1.00 -21.05
CA ALA A 485 -7.08 1.55 -21.13
C ALA A 485 -7.99 0.87 -20.11
N PHE A 486 -8.34 1.56 -19.03
CA PHE A 486 -9.18 1.03 -17.95
C PHE A 486 -10.38 1.93 -17.67
N LEU A 487 -11.57 1.34 -17.71
CA LEU A 487 -12.83 1.99 -17.40
C LEU A 487 -13.22 1.72 -15.95
N GLY A 488 -13.21 2.75 -15.11
CA GLY A 488 -13.69 2.70 -13.74
C GLY A 488 -15.21 2.53 -13.67
N LEU A 489 -15.70 1.57 -12.90
CA LEU A 489 -17.11 1.16 -12.84
C LEU A 489 -17.59 0.93 -11.40
N SER A 490 -16.93 1.58 -10.44
CA SER A 490 -17.24 1.43 -9.01
C SER A 490 -18.48 2.24 -8.67
N TRP A 491 -19.62 1.58 -8.40
CA TRP A 491 -20.93 2.22 -8.26
C TRP A 491 -21.03 3.31 -7.18
N TRP A 492 -20.11 3.33 -6.22
CA TRP A 492 -20.04 4.29 -5.12
C TRP A 492 -19.11 5.48 -5.40
N ALA A 493 -18.43 5.49 -6.54
CA ALA A 493 -17.56 6.56 -7.03
C ALA A 493 -18.22 7.35 -8.19
N ASP A 494 -19.55 7.42 -8.17
CA ASP A 494 -20.36 8.21 -9.10
C ASP A 494 -20.60 9.59 -8.47
N VAL A 495 -19.53 10.37 -8.41
CA VAL A 495 -19.47 11.69 -7.78
C VAL A 495 -19.04 12.76 -8.78
N PRO A 496 -19.42 14.03 -8.58
CA PRO A 496 -18.99 15.12 -9.46
C PRO A 496 -17.46 15.24 -9.52
N ALA A 497 -16.95 15.57 -10.71
CA ALA A 497 -15.53 15.79 -10.91
C ALA A 497 -15.05 17.02 -10.12
N GLY A 498 -13.86 16.94 -9.50
CA GLY A 498 -13.25 18.04 -8.75
C GLY A 498 -14.03 18.47 -7.50
N SER A 499 -14.83 17.56 -6.92
CA SER A 499 -15.57 17.82 -5.69
C SER A 499 -14.88 17.19 -4.48
N ASP A 500 -15.11 17.73 -3.28
CA ASP A 500 -14.63 17.14 -2.02
C ASP A 500 -15.03 15.65 -1.86
N GLU A 501 -16.15 15.24 -2.47
CA GLU A 501 -16.58 13.84 -2.47
C GLU A 501 -15.68 12.93 -3.31
N GLU A 502 -15.08 13.46 -4.38
CA GLU A 502 -14.07 12.77 -5.20
C GLU A 502 -12.73 12.67 -4.46
N ASP A 503 -12.28 13.75 -3.84
CA ASP A 503 -11.01 13.79 -3.09
C ASP A 503 -11.05 12.79 -1.92
N ALA A 504 -12.20 12.70 -1.24
CA ALA A 504 -12.44 11.74 -0.17
C ALA A 504 -12.36 10.26 -0.63
N LEU A 505 -12.46 9.95 -1.94
CA LEU A 505 -12.34 8.58 -2.44
C LEU A 505 -10.92 8.02 -2.24
N ILE A 506 -9.90 8.89 -2.22
CA ILE A 506 -8.49 8.48 -2.03
C ILE A 506 -8.29 7.82 -0.66
N GLU A 507 -9.04 8.26 0.37
CA GLU A 507 -8.96 7.70 1.73
C GLU A 507 -9.29 6.20 1.80
N HIS A 508 -10.09 5.70 0.84
CA HIS A 508 -10.48 4.30 0.79
C HIS A 508 -9.41 3.40 0.15
N GLY A 509 -8.37 3.97 -0.44
CA GLY A 509 -7.44 3.24 -1.29
C GLY A 509 -8.11 2.81 -2.59
N GLY A 510 -7.60 1.76 -3.23
CA GLY A 510 -8.12 1.32 -4.52
C GLY A 510 -7.83 2.26 -5.69
N TRP A 511 -7.15 3.40 -5.48
CA TRP A 511 -6.68 4.27 -6.56
C TRP A 511 -5.58 3.60 -7.39
N GLU A 512 -5.46 4.00 -8.64
CA GLU A 512 -4.43 3.53 -9.57
C GLU A 512 -3.27 4.51 -9.60
N CYS A 513 -2.04 4.01 -9.60
CA CYS A 513 -0.85 4.84 -9.52
C CYS A 513 0.20 4.37 -10.52
N TYR A 514 0.83 5.32 -11.18
CA TYR A 514 1.92 5.16 -12.13
C TYR A 514 3.17 5.84 -11.57
N LEU A 515 4.32 5.19 -11.68
CA LEU A 515 5.57 5.69 -11.13
C LEU A 515 6.77 5.23 -11.98
N ALA A 516 7.81 6.05 -12.01
CA ALA A 516 9.06 5.70 -12.65
C ALA A 516 9.73 4.51 -11.92
N ALA A 517 10.33 3.57 -12.65
CA ALA A 517 11.13 2.52 -12.03
C ALA A 517 12.37 3.13 -11.34
N PRO A 518 12.72 2.65 -10.13
CA PRO A 518 13.93 3.07 -9.44
C PRO A 518 15.16 2.86 -10.33
N ASP A 519 16.16 3.71 -10.14
CA ASP A 519 17.45 3.49 -10.75
C ASP A 519 18.10 2.20 -10.24
N ALA A 520 18.80 1.49 -11.12
CA ALA A 520 19.37 0.17 -10.83
C ALA A 520 20.37 0.12 -9.65
N SER A 521 20.71 1.27 -9.07
CA SER A 521 21.55 1.42 -7.88
C SER A 521 20.78 1.51 -6.55
N GLU A 522 19.46 1.69 -6.58
CA GLU A 522 18.65 1.80 -5.37
C GLU A 522 18.14 0.44 -4.90
N ASP A 523 18.31 0.14 -3.60
CA ASP A 523 17.75 -1.05 -2.97
C ASP A 523 16.22 -0.87 -2.85
N PRO A 524 15.39 -1.86 -3.22
CA PRO A 524 13.93 -1.79 -3.08
C PRO A 524 13.43 -1.32 -1.70
N GLU A 525 14.16 -1.61 -0.62
CA GLU A 525 13.82 -1.19 0.75
C GLU A 525 14.03 0.33 0.96
N THR A 526 15.10 0.90 0.39
CA THR A 526 15.33 2.36 0.38
C THR A 526 14.33 3.08 -0.51
N TYR A 527 13.98 2.50 -1.66
CA TYR A 527 13.02 3.09 -2.59
C TYR A 527 11.61 3.18 -2.00
N GLN A 528 11.11 2.08 -1.43
CA GLN A 528 9.80 2.06 -0.78
C GLN A 528 9.73 3.02 0.41
N SER A 529 10.79 3.09 1.23
CA SER A 529 10.85 4.04 2.35
C SER A 529 11.00 5.50 1.90
N ALA A 530 11.62 5.77 0.74
CA ALA A 530 11.76 7.11 0.18
C ALA A 530 10.45 7.59 -0.46
N LEU A 531 9.74 6.73 -1.18
CA LEU A 531 8.39 7.00 -1.72
C LEU A 531 7.40 7.35 -0.61
N ALA A 532 7.39 6.56 0.48
CA ALA A 532 6.52 6.81 1.63
C ALA A 532 6.78 8.15 2.31
N LYS A 533 8.06 8.51 2.43
CA LYS A 533 8.46 9.76 3.07
C LYS A 533 8.11 10.97 2.21
N ARG A 534 8.21 10.83 0.88
CA ARG A 534 7.94 11.91 -0.09
C ARG A 534 6.45 12.10 -0.38
N ALA A 535 5.65 11.03 -0.44
CA ALA A 535 4.19 11.14 -0.51
C ALA A 535 3.61 11.88 0.72
N ALA A 536 4.14 11.58 1.92
CA ALA A 536 3.78 12.29 3.14
C ALA A 536 4.33 13.73 3.23
N GLU A 537 5.34 14.08 2.43
CA GLU A 537 5.85 15.45 2.27
C GLU A 537 4.99 16.23 1.25
N ALA A 538 4.53 15.59 0.17
CA ALA A 538 3.59 16.16 -0.79
C ALA A 538 2.24 16.50 -0.14
N GLU A 539 1.66 15.57 0.65
CA GLU A 539 0.42 15.80 1.42
C GLU A 539 0.54 16.99 2.40
N ARG A 540 1.72 17.22 2.99
CA ARG A 540 1.95 18.38 3.87
C ARG A 540 2.08 19.68 3.08
N THR A 541 2.70 19.62 1.91
CA THR A 541 2.92 20.80 1.06
C THR A 541 1.60 21.29 0.48
N GLU A 542 0.72 20.38 0.06
CA GLU A 542 -0.66 20.70 -0.36
C GLU A 542 -1.47 21.32 0.79
N ALA A 543 -1.41 20.74 2.00
CA ALA A 543 -2.08 21.32 3.17
C ALA A 543 -1.53 22.71 3.57
N GLU A 544 -0.24 22.96 3.37
CA GLU A 544 0.39 24.27 3.59
C GLU A 544 0.00 25.29 2.51
N GLN A 545 -0.17 24.85 1.26
CA GLN A 545 -0.66 25.68 0.15
C GLN A 545 -2.14 26.05 0.33
N GLU A 546 -2.99 25.11 0.74
CA GLU A 546 -4.40 25.38 1.05
C GLU A 546 -4.56 26.37 2.22
N ALA A 547 -3.70 26.27 3.24
CA ALA A 547 -3.69 27.21 4.35
C ALA A 547 -3.27 28.62 3.93
N ALA A 548 -2.31 28.73 2.99
CA ALA A 548 -1.87 30.01 2.44
C ALA A 548 -2.95 30.65 1.54
N GLU A 549 -3.65 29.86 0.73
CA GLU A 549 -4.77 30.35 -0.09
C GLU A 549 -5.97 30.78 0.76
N ALA A 550 -6.22 30.12 1.89
CA ALA A 550 -7.25 30.53 2.84
C ALA A 550 -6.92 31.89 3.49
N GLU A 551 -5.65 32.15 3.81
CA GLU A 551 -5.20 33.45 4.32
C GLU A 551 -5.26 34.56 3.25
N GLU A 552 -5.00 34.24 1.98
CA GLU A 552 -5.14 35.20 0.86
C GLU A 552 -6.62 35.53 0.57
N LYS A 553 -7.53 34.55 0.65
CA LYS A 553 -8.98 34.76 0.48
C LYS A 553 -9.60 35.57 1.63
N GLU A 554 -9.07 35.47 2.85
CA GLU A 554 -9.47 36.36 3.96
C GLU A 554 -8.93 37.79 3.80
N ALA A 555 -7.75 37.97 3.17
CA ALA A 555 -7.17 39.28 2.91
C ALA A 555 -7.87 40.06 1.77
N GLU A 556 -8.41 39.36 0.76
CA GLU A 556 -9.15 39.98 -0.35
C GLU A 556 -10.59 40.39 0.02
N ALA A 557 -11.19 39.78 1.04
CA ALA A 557 -12.54 40.12 1.51
C ALA A 557 -12.63 41.50 2.22
N GLU A 558 -11.50 42.13 2.57
CA GLU A 558 -11.48 43.44 3.26
C GLU A 558 -11.29 44.66 2.34
N ASN A 559 -11.12 44.52 1.02
CA ASN A 559 -10.96 45.68 0.12
C ASN A 559 -11.77 45.59 -1.18
N GLY A 560 -12.90 46.33 -1.23
CA GLY A 560 -13.30 47.01 -2.47
C GLY A 560 -14.76 46.89 -2.92
N GLU A 561 -15.60 47.84 -2.49
CA GLU A 561 -16.80 48.24 -3.25
C GLU A 561 -16.40 49.08 -4.49
N LYS A 562 -16.88 48.70 -5.70
CA LYS A 562 -17.71 49.52 -6.64
C LYS A 562 -17.57 49.15 -8.13
N ASN A 563 -18.73 48.91 -8.73
CA ASN A 563 -19.26 49.23 -10.08
C ASN A 563 -18.42 49.06 -11.36
N GLY A 564 -18.96 48.26 -12.28
CA GLY A 564 -18.78 48.36 -13.74
C GLY A 564 -19.79 47.46 -14.49
N GLU A 565 -20.56 48.04 -15.40
CA GLU A 565 -21.43 47.38 -16.39
C GLU A 565 -20.61 46.82 -17.58
N ASP A 566 -21.30 46.02 -18.42
CA ASP A 566 -20.93 45.43 -19.75
C ASP A 566 -20.12 44.12 -19.69
N ASP A 567 -20.37 43.05 -20.45
CA ASP A 567 -21.17 42.81 -21.65
C ASP A 567 -21.47 41.29 -21.73
N LYS A 568 -22.70 40.88 -22.06
CA LYS A 568 -23.00 39.46 -22.37
C LYS A 568 -22.59 39.16 -23.80
N ALA A 569 -21.48 38.45 -24.00
CA ALA A 569 -21.11 37.89 -25.28
C ALA A 569 -22.01 36.67 -25.59
N ASP A 570 -22.79 36.79 -26.66
CA ASP A 570 -23.57 35.72 -27.29
C ASP A 570 -22.59 34.71 -27.91
N GLY A 571 -22.63 33.44 -27.50
CA GLY A 571 -21.79 32.38 -28.05
C GLY A 571 -22.13 32.07 -29.52
N PRO A 572 -21.18 31.52 -30.32
CA PRO A 572 -21.39 31.31 -31.74
C PRO A 572 -22.45 30.23 -32.01
N LYS A 573 -23.54 30.61 -32.70
CA LYS A 573 -24.53 29.69 -33.26
C LYS A 573 -24.08 29.19 -34.63
N ILE A 574 -23.89 27.89 -34.78
CA ILE A 574 -23.61 27.26 -36.09
C ILE A 574 -24.80 26.38 -36.48
N THR A 575 -25.54 26.81 -37.50
CA THR A 575 -26.58 26.01 -38.16
C THR A 575 -25.99 25.10 -39.24
N MET A 576 -26.24 23.80 -39.18
CA MET A 576 -26.09 22.90 -40.32
C MET A 576 -27.26 21.91 -40.38
N GLY A 577 -27.98 21.89 -41.52
CA GLY A 577 -29.13 20.99 -41.73
C GLY A 577 -30.48 21.48 -41.17
N GLY A 578 -30.58 22.72 -40.70
CA GLY A 578 -31.85 23.32 -40.25
C GLY A 578 -32.32 22.90 -38.86
N VAL A 579 -31.42 22.38 -38.02
CA VAL A 579 -31.67 22.12 -36.60
C VAL A 579 -30.59 22.84 -35.80
N ASP A 580 -31.01 23.72 -34.89
CA ASP A 580 -30.14 24.33 -33.88
C ASP A 580 -29.90 23.29 -32.78
N LEU A 581 -28.63 22.95 -32.53
CA LEU A 581 -28.22 22.14 -31.38
C LEU A 581 -27.68 23.07 -30.30
N GLU A 582 -28.36 23.12 -29.17
CA GLU A 582 -27.85 23.78 -27.95
C GLU A 582 -26.72 22.93 -27.38
N PHE A 583 -25.54 23.51 -27.33
CA PHE A 583 -24.34 22.95 -26.71
C PHE A 583 -24.40 23.29 -25.22
N ASP A 584 -24.22 22.30 -24.35
CA ASP A 584 -24.06 22.51 -22.91
C ASP A 584 -22.56 22.65 -22.61
N PRO A 585 -22.04 23.86 -22.36
CA PRO A 585 -20.62 24.09 -22.08
C PRO A 585 -20.16 23.48 -20.74
N ASP A 586 -21.08 23.06 -19.85
CA ASP A 586 -20.75 22.46 -18.55
C ASP A 586 -20.29 20.99 -18.65
N GLN A 587 -20.18 20.42 -19.86
CA GLN A 587 -19.63 19.06 -20.07
C GLN A 587 -18.09 18.98 -20.01
N PHE A 588 -17.41 20.13 -19.97
CA PHE A 588 -15.96 20.23 -19.83
C PHE A 588 -15.68 21.40 -18.89
N SER A 589 -15.44 21.15 -17.59
CA SER A 589 -15.03 22.21 -16.68
C SER A 589 -13.55 22.53 -16.88
N ASP A 590 -13.22 23.82 -16.89
CA ASP A 590 -11.83 24.30 -16.96
C ASP A 590 -10.96 23.84 -15.77
N GLY A 591 -11.56 23.23 -14.73
CA GLY A 591 -10.87 22.63 -13.58
C GLY A 591 -10.39 21.18 -13.77
N ASP A 592 -10.62 20.56 -14.94
CA ASP A 592 -10.01 19.25 -15.29
C ASP A 592 -8.55 19.40 -15.80
N PHE A 593 -7.93 20.59 -15.63
CA PHE A 593 -6.74 21.01 -16.38
C PHE A 593 -5.64 21.70 -15.54
N ASP A 594 -5.45 21.33 -14.28
CA ASP A 594 -4.25 21.74 -13.54
C ASP A 594 -3.19 20.61 -13.52
N THR A 595 -2.20 20.75 -14.41
CA THR A 595 -0.93 20.02 -14.34
C THR A 595 0.16 20.99 -13.89
N ASP A 596 0.28 21.21 -12.58
CA ASP A 596 1.46 21.87 -12.00
C ASP A 596 2.07 20.98 -10.91
N SER A 597 3.05 20.16 -11.33
CA SER A 597 4.02 19.53 -10.42
C SER A 597 5.43 19.70 -10.95
N GLU A 598 5.92 20.94 -10.93
CA GLU A 598 7.36 21.22 -11.00
C GLU A 598 7.95 21.07 -9.59
N GLY A 599 8.27 19.83 -9.20
CA GLY A 599 8.86 19.52 -7.89
C GLY A 599 9.56 18.15 -7.82
N GLY A 600 10.84 18.09 -8.18
CA GLY A 600 11.79 17.07 -7.70
C GLY A 600 11.50 15.59 -8.06
N ASP A 601 11.61 15.26 -9.35
CA ASP A 601 11.95 14.00 -10.05
C ASP A 601 11.90 12.60 -9.36
N ASP A 602 11.04 12.34 -8.36
CA ASP A 602 10.88 10.99 -7.75
C ASP A 602 9.46 10.69 -7.20
N GLY A 603 8.45 11.51 -7.53
CA GLY A 603 7.05 11.31 -7.12
C GLY A 603 6.26 10.34 -8.01
N PRO A 604 5.01 9.98 -7.66
CA PRO A 604 4.12 9.30 -8.59
C PRO A 604 3.92 10.17 -9.84
N LEU A 605 3.98 9.55 -11.03
CA LEU A 605 3.74 10.22 -12.31
C LEU A 605 2.25 10.55 -12.49
N LEU A 606 1.38 9.67 -12.01
CA LEU A 606 -0.07 9.83 -12.05
C LEU A 606 -0.70 9.04 -10.91
N THR A 607 -1.69 9.63 -10.23
CA THR A 607 -2.57 8.92 -9.30
C THR A 607 -4.01 9.20 -9.68
N GLN A 608 -4.77 8.15 -9.99
CA GLN A 608 -6.17 8.26 -10.35
C GLN A 608 -7.06 7.64 -9.27
N PRO A 609 -7.97 8.42 -8.64
CA PRO A 609 -8.94 7.89 -7.69
C PRO A 609 -9.85 6.84 -8.33
N VAL A 610 -10.50 6.06 -7.47
CA VAL A 610 -11.57 5.15 -7.90
C VAL A 610 -12.66 5.98 -8.58
N SER A 611 -13.20 5.51 -9.70
CA SER A 611 -14.20 6.28 -10.46
C SER A 611 -15.35 5.42 -10.96
N PHE A 612 -16.42 6.09 -11.38
CA PHE A 612 -17.54 5.49 -12.11
C PHE A 612 -17.69 6.11 -13.50
N ASN A 613 -17.77 5.25 -14.52
CA ASN A 613 -17.93 5.59 -15.92
C ASN A 613 -16.86 6.57 -16.45
N ARG A 614 -15.61 6.44 -15.96
CA ARG A 614 -14.46 7.20 -16.46
C ARG A 614 -13.41 6.27 -17.07
N LEU A 615 -13.04 6.50 -18.32
CA LEU A 615 -11.98 5.76 -19.00
C LEU A 615 -10.65 6.47 -18.77
N LEU A 616 -9.71 5.80 -18.14
CA LEU A 616 -8.31 6.22 -18.07
C LEU A 616 -7.53 5.60 -19.24
N LEU A 617 -6.86 6.44 -20.02
CA LEU A 617 -5.88 6.03 -21.02
C LEU A 617 -4.50 6.52 -20.59
N VAL A 618 -3.48 5.66 -20.62
CA VAL A 618 -2.09 6.03 -20.29
C VAL A 618 -1.13 5.31 -21.22
N LEU A 619 -0.26 6.05 -21.90
CA LEU A 619 0.90 5.51 -22.61
C LEU A 619 2.04 5.34 -21.61
N ARG A 620 2.36 4.09 -21.29
CA ARG A 620 3.48 3.72 -20.42
C ARG A 620 4.70 3.34 -21.21
N ASP A 621 5.79 4.04 -20.92
CA ASP A 621 7.12 3.64 -21.36
C ASP A 621 7.63 2.39 -20.63
N PRO A 622 8.57 1.64 -21.24
CA PRO A 622 9.29 0.56 -20.58
C PRO A 622 9.96 1.06 -19.28
N GLY A 623 9.73 0.35 -18.17
CA GLY A 623 10.18 0.77 -16.85
C GLY A 623 9.20 1.64 -16.07
N VAL A 624 8.10 2.13 -16.63
CA VAL A 624 7.02 2.73 -15.81
C VAL A 624 6.28 1.60 -15.10
N MET A 625 6.28 1.65 -13.77
CA MET A 625 5.55 0.73 -12.90
C MET A 625 4.15 1.27 -12.62
N ARG A 626 3.20 0.36 -12.41
CA ARG A 626 1.84 0.69 -12.01
C ARG A 626 1.33 -0.22 -10.91
N PHE A 627 0.38 0.29 -10.12
CA PHE A 627 -0.38 -0.53 -9.19
C PHE A 627 -1.75 0.05 -8.83
N VAL A 628 -2.64 -0.80 -8.33
CA VAL A 628 -3.89 -0.41 -7.67
C VAL A 628 -3.69 -0.58 -6.17
N LYS A 629 -3.76 0.52 -5.42
CA LYS A 629 -3.61 0.53 -3.96
C LYS A 629 -4.60 -0.43 -3.31
N TYR A 630 -4.18 -1.05 -2.21
CA TYR A 630 -5.08 -1.85 -1.37
C TYR A 630 -6.38 -1.10 -1.04
N LEU A 631 -7.52 -1.76 -1.29
CA LEU A 631 -8.83 -1.20 -0.99
C LEU A 631 -9.21 -1.50 0.46
N SER A 632 -9.30 -0.46 1.28
CA SER A 632 -9.65 -0.57 2.70
C SER A 632 -11.02 -1.21 2.91
N ALA A 633 -11.16 -1.98 4.00
CA ALA A 633 -12.43 -2.51 4.47
C ALA A 633 -13.47 -1.42 4.79
N ALA A 634 -13.04 -0.16 4.95
CA ALA A 634 -13.92 0.98 5.13
C ALA A 634 -14.65 1.41 3.83
N ALA A 635 -14.19 0.95 2.66
CA ALA A 635 -14.79 1.33 1.37
C ALA A 635 -16.28 0.92 1.28
N PRO A 636 -17.14 1.73 0.62
CA PRO A 636 -18.57 1.43 0.48
C PRO A 636 -18.87 0.11 -0.24
N GLY A 637 -18.01 -0.29 -1.18
CA GLY A 637 -18.11 -1.53 -1.96
C GLY A 637 -16.75 -1.96 -2.50
N SER A 638 -16.76 -2.88 -3.47
CA SER A 638 -15.54 -3.25 -4.21
C SER A 638 -15.16 -2.12 -5.18
N ARG A 639 -13.88 -2.03 -5.58
CA ARG A 639 -13.50 -1.33 -6.81
C ARG A 639 -13.78 -2.27 -7.99
N TRP A 640 -14.43 -1.75 -9.02
CA TRP A 640 -14.74 -2.47 -10.24
C TRP A 640 -14.15 -1.71 -11.42
N ASP A 641 -13.47 -2.42 -12.31
CA ASP A 641 -13.03 -1.86 -13.58
C ASP A 641 -13.03 -2.91 -14.70
N VAL A 642 -13.00 -2.44 -15.94
CA VAL A 642 -12.85 -3.27 -17.12
C VAL A 642 -11.95 -2.57 -18.11
N GLY A 643 -10.97 -3.28 -18.64
CA GLY A 643 -9.93 -2.64 -19.41
C GLY A 643 -8.89 -3.62 -19.89
N GLY A 644 -7.76 -3.08 -20.30
CA GLY A 644 -6.68 -3.88 -20.82
C GLY A 644 -5.40 -3.09 -21.05
N GLU A 645 -4.44 -3.79 -21.61
CA GLU A 645 -3.17 -3.24 -22.06
C GLU A 645 -2.97 -3.62 -23.53
N TRP A 646 -2.46 -2.68 -24.30
CA TRP A 646 -2.14 -2.85 -25.71
C TRP A 646 -0.65 -2.62 -25.93
N GLU A 647 0.00 -3.53 -26.65
CA GLU A 647 1.29 -3.24 -27.27
C GLU A 647 1.04 -2.34 -28.48
N VAL A 648 1.84 -1.30 -28.63
CA VAL A 648 1.62 -0.25 -29.61
C VAL A 648 2.86 -0.02 -30.47
N GLY A 649 2.65 0.08 -31.78
CA GLY A 649 3.63 0.56 -32.73
C GLY A 649 3.42 2.04 -33.06
N MET A 650 4.45 2.66 -33.66
CA MET A 650 4.34 3.99 -34.26
C MET A 650 3.59 3.90 -35.59
N LEU A 651 2.68 4.84 -35.86
CA LEU A 651 2.11 5.02 -37.19
C LEU A 651 3.15 5.80 -38.03
N GLU A 652 3.66 5.21 -39.11
CA GLU A 652 4.53 5.94 -40.06
C GLU A 652 3.67 7.01 -40.76
N GLU A 653 4.06 8.28 -40.67
CA GLU A 653 3.52 9.32 -41.55
C GLU A 653 4.02 8.99 -42.97
N GLU A 654 3.11 8.71 -43.91
CA GLU A 654 3.48 8.69 -45.32
C GLU A 654 3.91 10.12 -45.69
N ASP A 655 5.23 10.35 -45.77
CA ASP A 655 5.80 11.55 -46.36
C ASP A 655 5.14 11.76 -47.73
N GLU A 656 4.28 12.78 -47.85
CA GLU A 656 3.78 13.25 -49.14
C GLU A 656 4.99 13.73 -49.95
N GLU A 657 5.63 12.83 -50.71
CA GLU A 657 6.59 13.21 -51.75
C GLU A 657 5.88 14.17 -52.71
N GLU A 658 6.14 15.47 -52.56
CA GLU A 658 5.78 16.50 -53.53
C GLU A 658 6.32 16.10 -54.92
N GLY A 659 5.46 15.45 -55.70
CA GLY A 659 5.64 15.24 -57.13
C GLY A 659 5.63 16.58 -57.86
N LYS A 660 6.76 17.29 -57.87
CA LYS A 660 7.02 18.35 -58.85
C LYS A 660 7.36 17.69 -60.18
N GLU A 661 6.31 17.42 -60.97
CA GLU A 661 6.41 17.21 -62.40
C GLU A 661 7.24 18.34 -63.03
N ALA A 662 8.36 17.96 -63.64
CA ALA A 662 9.05 18.79 -64.60
C ALA A 662 8.20 18.85 -65.89
N THR A 663 7.49 19.94 -66.10
CA THR A 663 6.97 20.31 -67.43
C THR A 663 8.09 20.93 -68.27
N GLU A 664 8.16 20.44 -69.50
CA GLU A 664 9.10 20.67 -70.62
C GLU A 664 9.72 22.06 -70.80
#